data_AF-A0A7G9FPP0-F1
#
_entry.id   AF-A0A7G9FPP0-F1
#
_cell.length_a   1.000
_cell.length_b   1.000
_cell.length_c   1.000
_cell.angle_alpha   90.00
_cell.angle_beta   90.00
_cell.angle_gamma   90.00
#
_symmetry.space_group_name_H-M   'P 1'
#
loop_
_entity.id
_entity.type
_entity.pdbx_description
1 polymer ?
#
loop_
_entity_poly.entity_id
_entity_poly.type
_entity_poly.pdbx_seq_one_letter_code
_entity_poly.pdbx_strand_id
1 'polypeptide(L)'
;MQKRKRRASVLAVLLALLCVISSMSVFKVDVKAEESAMKTEDGRFEYVEDTENGGYMIYDYLLNEDAVEIPAEINGKPVTSIDQYSFYQKTMTSVTIPDTVKKIGESAFYECKNLKNVHIPDSVTDLEPYSFGDCYALASFNIPKGITEIPAYAFEWANITSLDIPDNITKIGEGAFGFCENVTSLTIPDSVTEIGEKAFQSCKGLKSFEVPKNVTKLSGNAFMSSGITTLTVSPENPVYDSRDNCNAVIETDTDKLIIGIYGTKIPETIRTIGSHAFESSHELSTLEIPVGVTTIEDYAFDECGSLANLTIPKTVKSIGKNLCCQTRWNSDLGHSVTSVSEFLTINCVENSAAHKYAQENGYHFNLISDDDETIYADDIKVIADVDETKLKVGDTFKVTGTVLPENATNKGVNYLSANQDIVTIDSRTGEAKAVGVGKTYVLARSNDGKRTQRFYVTVTKATPTPDPTPDPDPTPDPDPTPTPDVTTRYTTHVQTYGWQGDENNTSKWFTNGRMAGTSGQAKRLEGIKISVSGNVNLGIQYTTHCQSYGWLPWSANGEMNGTEGEAKRLEAIKIQLTGADKDKYDVYYRVHAQSYGWLGWAKNGAPSGTAGYAKRLEGIQIVVLKKGASAPGLNYAGVNAASGVHQAKSYIAKAGSSPVVGNQATSNTNPSVAGERNVNIAYRTHVQTYGWQGWKYNGQMSGTSGQAKRLEGINIKLTNKPYSGSIVYTTHVQTYGWQGNENNQNTWRHDGQMSGTSGEAKRLEAIRINLTGEMAAHYDVYYRVHAQTYGWLNWAKNGEAAGTAGLAKRLEGIQIVLVPKNGKAPATRYQGITSVRTQAYIKK
;
A
#
# COMPACT_ATOMS: atom_id res chain seq x y z
N MET A 1 -18.33 -6.71 -60.08
CA MET A 1 -16.87 -6.49 -60.21
C MET A 1 -16.29 -5.36 -59.33
N GLN A 2 -17.05 -4.71 -58.45
CA GLN A 2 -16.53 -3.72 -57.47
C GLN A 2 -16.36 -4.26 -56.03
N LYS A 3 -16.67 -5.54 -55.77
CA LYS A 3 -16.41 -6.21 -54.47
C LYS A 3 -15.00 -6.83 -54.34
N ARG A 4 -14.17 -6.81 -55.40
CA ARG A 4 -12.81 -7.37 -55.40
C ARG A 4 -11.70 -6.38 -54.99
N LYS A 5 -11.99 -5.10 -54.75
CA LYS A 5 -10.97 -4.10 -54.36
C LYS A 5 -10.88 -3.76 -52.87
N ARG A 6 -11.81 -4.22 -52.02
CA ARG A 6 -11.72 -3.99 -50.56
C ARG A 6 -10.91 -5.05 -49.80
N ARG A 7 -10.66 -6.24 -50.38
CA ARG A 7 -9.85 -7.30 -49.75
C ARG A 7 -8.33 -7.13 -49.93
N ALA A 8 -7.88 -6.22 -50.78
CA ALA A 8 -6.46 -5.85 -50.87
C ALA A 8 -6.05 -4.74 -49.88
N SER A 9 -7.02 -4.01 -49.30
CA SER A 9 -6.74 -2.91 -48.38
C SER A 9 -6.62 -3.34 -46.92
N VAL A 10 -7.11 -4.53 -46.56
CA VAL A 10 -6.90 -5.10 -45.22
C VAL A 10 -5.48 -5.71 -45.11
N LEU A 11 -4.96 -6.32 -46.19
CA LEU A 11 -3.55 -6.76 -46.24
C LEU A 11 -2.55 -5.60 -46.32
N ALA A 12 -2.93 -4.44 -46.89
CA ALA A 12 -2.04 -3.29 -46.98
C ALA A 12 -1.95 -2.48 -45.67
N VAL A 13 -2.98 -2.53 -44.81
CA VAL A 13 -2.93 -1.91 -43.48
C VAL A 13 -2.21 -2.82 -42.47
N LEU A 14 -2.19 -4.13 -42.70
CA LEU A 14 -1.32 -5.08 -41.97
C LEU A 14 0.18 -4.98 -42.36
N LEU A 15 0.53 -4.30 -43.46
CA LEU A 15 1.92 -4.07 -43.86
C LEU A 15 2.49 -2.70 -43.41
N ALA A 16 1.71 -1.86 -42.73
CA ALA A 16 2.14 -0.54 -42.25
C ALA A 16 2.32 -0.47 -40.72
N LEU A 17 2.29 -1.61 -40.02
CA LEU A 17 2.60 -1.74 -38.59
C LEU A 17 3.38 -3.03 -38.35
N LEU A 18 4.46 -3.22 -39.12
CA LEU A 18 5.52 -4.15 -38.78
C LEU A 18 6.51 -3.41 -37.88
N CYS A 19 6.53 -3.76 -36.59
CA CYS A 19 7.72 -4.24 -35.90
C CYS A 19 7.40 -4.52 -34.42
N VAL A 20 6.73 -5.64 -34.13
CA VAL A 20 7.05 -6.52 -32.97
C VAL A 20 6.61 -7.92 -33.38
N ILE A 21 7.35 -8.55 -34.29
CA ILE A 21 7.20 -9.99 -34.55
C ILE A 21 8.57 -10.53 -34.93
N SER A 22 9.23 -11.23 -34.01
CA SER A 22 10.26 -12.20 -34.36
C SER A 22 9.90 -13.55 -33.75
N SER A 23 8.76 -14.11 -34.20
CA SER A 23 8.48 -15.57 -34.19
C SER A 23 7.07 -15.95 -34.66
N MET A 24 6.22 -15.06 -35.22
CA MET A 24 4.99 -15.58 -35.84
C MET A 24 5.32 -16.28 -37.17
N SER A 25 5.20 -17.60 -37.11
CA SER A 25 4.93 -18.45 -38.25
C SER A 25 3.91 -17.79 -39.17
N VAL A 26 4.27 -17.68 -40.45
CA VAL A 26 3.39 -17.25 -41.53
C VAL A 26 2.05 -17.99 -41.44
N PHE A 27 0.96 -17.24 -41.27
CA PHE A 27 -0.42 -17.70 -41.26
C PHE A 27 -0.68 -18.74 -42.36
N LYS A 28 -0.78 -20.01 -41.98
CA LYS A 28 -1.55 -21.00 -42.75
C LYS A 28 -2.99 -20.92 -42.23
N VAL A 29 -3.76 -19.96 -42.76
CA VAL A 29 -5.22 -20.08 -42.70
C VAL A 29 -5.58 -21.32 -43.49
N ASP A 30 -6.26 -22.28 -42.87
CA ASP A 30 -6.72 -23.47 -43.55
C ASP A 30 -7.86 -23.06 -44.49
N VAL A 31 -7.51 -22.68 -45.72
CA VAL A 31 -8.40 -22.12 -46.76
C VAL A 31 -9.65 -22.99 -47.02
N LYS A 32 -9.63 -24.26 -46.59
CA LYS A 32 -10.77 -25.17 -46.70
C LYS A 32 -11.93 -24.87 -45.75
N ALA A 33 -11.71 -24.28 -44.57
CA ALA A 33 -12.78 -24.03 -43.61
C ALA A 33 -13.71 -22.87 -44.03
N GLU A 34 -13.15 -21.77 -44.56
CA GLU A 34 -13.93 -20.61 -45.04
C GLU A 34 -14.94 -20.95 -46.15
N GLU A 35 -14.65 -21.91 -47.03
CA GLU A 35 -15.57 -22.30 -48.11
C GLU A 35 -16.75 -23.17 -47.62
N SER A 36 -16.70 -23.65 -46.38
CA SER A 36 -17.71 -24.56 -45.79
C SER A 36 -18.55 -23.93 -44.67
N ALA A 37 -18.22 -22.72 -44.23
CA ALA A 37 -18.90 -22.03 -43.13
C ALA A 37 -20.36 -21.70 -43.49
N MET A 38 -21.28 -22.19 -42.66
CA MET A 38 -22.72 -21.91 -42.74
C MET A 38 -23.07 -20.74 -41.83
N LYS A 39 -24.21 -20.08 -42.08
CA LYS A 39 -24.70 -18.98 -41.23
C LYS A 39 -25.95 -19.38 -40.48
N THR A 40 -26.09 -18.93 -39.24
CA THR A 40 -27.34 -19.05 -38.50
C THR A 40 -28.45 -18.24 -39.19
N GLU A 41 -29.72 -18.62 -38.99
CA GLU A 41 -30.85 -17.94 -39.65
C GLU A 41 -30.96 -16.46 -39.28
N ASP A 42 -30.56 -16.10 -38.06
CA ASP A 42 -30.49 -14.73 -37.56
C ASP A 42 -29.24 -13.96 -38.04
N GLY A 43 -28.33 -14.64 -38.77
CA GLY A 43 -27.10 -14.07 -39.30
C GLY A 43 -26.05 -13.68 -38.25
N ARG A 44 -26.20 -14.14 -37.00
CA ARG A 44 -25.29 -13.79 -35.89
C ARG A 44 -23.97 -14.55 -35.95
N PHE A 45 -23.98 -15.82 -36.33
CA PHE A 45 -22.81 -16.69 -36.28
C PHE A 45 -22.55 -17.38 -37.63
N GLU A 46 -21.28 -17.51 -37.98
CA GLU A 46 -20.76 -18.48 -38.92
C GLU A 46 -20.32 -19.74 -38.15
N TYR A 47 -20.61 -20.93 -38.67
CA TYR A 47 -20.30 -22.20 -38.02
C TYR A 47 -19.94 -23.30 -39.03
N VAL A 48 -19.17 -24.29 -38.58
CA VAL A 48 -18.73 -25.46 -39.36
C VAL A 48 -18.95 -26.74 -38.56
N GLU A 49 -18.96 -27.91 -39.22
CA GLU A 49 -18.99 -29.19 -38.49
C GLU A 49 -17.76 -29.35 -37.60
N ASP A 50 -17.98 -29.67 -36.33
CA ASP A 50 -16.92 -29.96 -35.38
C ASP A 50 -16.55 -31.44 -35.51
N THR A 51 -15.47 -31.72 -36.25
CA THR A 51 -15.00 -33.09 -36.49
C THR A 51 -14.32 -33.73 -35.28
N GLU A 52 -13.94 -32.93 -34.28
CA GLU A 52 -13.21 -33.38 -33.10
C GLU A 52 -14.18 -33.74 -31.95
N ASN A 53 -15.11 -32.84 -31.64
CA ASN A 53 -16.04 -33.00 -30.51
C ASN A 53 -17.47 -33.42 -30.95
N GLY A 54 -17.76 -33.38 -32.25
CA GLY A 54 -19.05 -33.75 -32.83
C GLY A 54 -20.11 -32.67 -32.64
N GLY A 55 -20.83 -32.30 -33.70
CA GLY A 55 -21.78 -31.20 -33.67
C GLY A 55 -21.27 -30.03 -34.50
N TYR A 56 -21.36 -28.81 -33.96
CA TYR A 56 -20.93 -27.59 -34.64
C TYR A 56 -19.93 -26.78 -33.82
N MET A 57 -18.99 -26.17 -34.53
CA MET A 57 -18.05 -25.19 -33.99
C MET A 57 -18.43 -23.80 -34.48
N ILE A 58 -18.49 -22.82 -33.58
CA ILE A 58 -18.63 -21.42 -33.98
C ILE A 58 -17.32 -20.99 -34.64
N TYR A 59 -17.41 -20.56 -35.90
CA TYR A 59 -16.30 -20.15 -36.73
C TYR A 59 -16.05 -18.63 -36.64
N ASP A 60 -17.11 -17.81 -36.72
CA ASP A 60 -17.03 -16.35 -36.55
C ASP A 60 -18.35 -15.81 -35.97
N TYR A 61 -18.27 -14.78 -35.13
CA TYR A 61 -19.41 -14.00 -34.68
C TYR A 61 -19.50 -12.69 -35.48
N LEU A 62 -20.58 -12.47 -36.21
CA LEU A 62 -20.64 -11.43 -37.24
C LEU A 62 -21.10 -10.05 -36.73
N LEU A 63 -21.54 -9.95 -35.47
CA LEU A 63 -22.15 -8.74 -34.92
C LEU A 63 -21.27 -8.10 -33.83
N ASN A 64 -21.80 -7.06 -33.19
CA ASN A 64 -21.17 -6.29 -32.11
C ASN A 64 -22.23 -5.91 -31.06
N GLU A 65 -22.98 -6.90 -30.60
CA GLU A 65 -24.00 -6.71 -29.59
C GLU A 65 -23.38 -6.51 -28.20
N ASP A 66 -24.12 -5.89 -27.28
CA ASP A 66 -23.63 -5.65 -25.91
C ASP A 66 -23.54 -6.95 -25.09
N ALA A 67 -24.50 -7.86 -25.27
CA ALA A 67 -24.53 -9.17 -24.63
C ALA A 67 -24.72 -10.26 -25.69
N VAL A 68 -23.85 -11.26 -25.66
CA VAL A 68 -23.85 -12.38 -26.62
C VAL A 68 -24.24 -13.66 -25.90
N GLU A 69 -25.20 -14.38 -26.47
CA GLU A 69 -25.55 -15.74 -26.05
C GLU A 69 -25.20 -16.67 -27.20
N ILE A 70 -24.25 -17.57 -26.98
CA ILE A 70 -23.89 -18.59 -27.97
C ILE A 70 -24.98 -19.67 -27.92
N PRO A 71 -25.59 -20.06 -29.06
CA PRO A 71 -26.65 -21.05 -29.06
C PRO A 71 -26.12 -22.42 -28.62
N ALA A 72 -26.86 -23.13 -27.77
CA ALA A 72 -26.50 -24.50 -27.36
C ALA A 72 -26.61 -25.49 -28.52
N GLU A 73 -27.49 -25.21 -29.49
CA GLU A 73 -27.70 -26.04 -30.67
C GLU A 73 -27.90 -25.18 -31.92
N ILE A 74 -27.44 -25.69 -33.07
CA ILE A 74 -27.75 -25.17 -34.39
C ILE A 74 -28.34 -26.32 -35.20
N ASN A 75 -29.52 -26.13 -35.81
CA ASN A 75 -30.21 -27.16 -36.61
C ASN A 75 -30.36 -28.53 -35.89
N GLY A 76 -30.57 -28.53 -34.57
CA GLY A 76 -30.75 -29.73 -33.75
C GLY A 76 -29.47 -30.52 -33.46
N LYS A 77 -28.29 -29.96 -33.77
CA LYS A 77 -26.99 -30.50 -33.33
C LYS A 77 -26.35 -29.53 -32.31
N PRO A 78 -25.64 -30.04 -31.30
CA PRO A 78 -25.02 -29.21 -30.27
C PRO A 78 -23.88 -28.34 -30.82
N VAL A 79 -23.68 -27.16 -30.23
CA VAL A 79 -22.48 -26.36 -30.41
C VAL A 79 -21.43 -26.79 -29.39
N THR A 80 -20.33 -27.34 -29.86
CA THR A 80 -19.32 -28.02 -29.03
C THR A 80 -17.99 -27.30 -28.93
N SER A 81 -17.70 -26.37 -29.84
CA SER A 81 -16.45 -25.62 -29.82
C SER A 81 -16.63 -24.17 -30.27
N ILE A 82 -15.69 -23.32 -29.88
CA ILE A 82 -15.49 -21.97 -30.40
C ILE A 82 -14.11 -21.95 -31.04
N ASP A 83 -14.05 -21.61 -32.33
CA ASP A 83 -12.80 -21.63 -33.10
C ASP A 83 -11.87 -20.48 -32.69
N GLN A 84 -10.63 -20.58 -33.15
CA GLN A 84 -9.66 -19.51 -33.04
C GLN A 84 -10.20 -18.21 -33.64
N TYR A 85 -9.94 -17.09 -32.97
CA TYR A 85 -10.34 -15.75 -33.41
C TYR A 85 -11.85 -15.50 -33.62
N SER A 86 -12.76 -16.42 -33.28
CA SER A 86 -14.19 -16.26 -33.60
C SER A 86 -14.86 -15.01 -33.02
N PHE A 87 -14.33 -14.48 -31.92
CA PHE A 87 -14.77 -13.23 -31.29
C PHE A 87 -13.64 -12.19 -31.20
N TYR A 88 -12.61 -12.28 -32.02
CA TYR A 88 -11.49 -11.34 -32.01
C TYR A 88 -11.94 -9.88 -32.14
N GLN A 89 -11.47 -9.01 -31.24
CA GLN A 89 -11.74 -7.56 -31.21
C GLN A 89 -13.22 -7.15 -31.14
N LYS A 90 -14.12 -8.05 -30.76
CA LYS A 90 -15.55 -7.73 -30.65
C LYS A 90 -15.84 -6.86 -29.43
N THR A 91 -16.89 -6.04 -29.53
CA THR A 91 -17.14 -4.97 -28.56
C THR A 91 -18.07 -5.33 -27.39
N MET A 92 -18.49 -6.58 -27.27
CA MET A 92 -19.46 -7.02 -26.27
C MET A 92 -18.96 -6.79 -24.83
N THR A 93 -19.90 -6.61 -23.90
CA THR A 93 -19.62 -6.51 -22.47
C THR A 93 -19.87 -7.82 -21.73
N SER A 94 -20.64 -8.74 -22.31
CA SER A 94 -20.86 -10.08 -21.75
C SER A 94 -21.03 -11.17 -22.80
N VAL A 95 -20.60 -12.38 -22.47
CA VAL A 95 -20.84 -13.59 -23.27
C VAL A 95 -21.30 -14.75 -22.38
N THR A 96 -22.30 -15.49 -22.84
CA THR A 96 -22.78 -16.73 -22.23
C THR A 96 -22.44 -17.90 -23.14
N ILE A 97 -21.64 -18.82 -22.63
CA ILE A 97 -21.20 -20.05 -23.32
C ILE A 97 -22.09 -21.21 -22.82
N PRO A 98 -22.74 -21.99 -23.70
CA PRO A 98 -23.61 -23.08 -23.30
C PRO A 98 -22.83 -24.31 -22.84
N ASP A 99 -23.45 -25.16 -22.01
CA ASP A 99 -22.87 -26.38 -21.41
C ASP A 99 -22.57 -27.50 -22.42
N THR A 100 -22.96 -27.31 -23.67
CA THR A 100 -22.58 -28.15 -24.81
C THR A 100 -21.13 -27.92 -25.24
N VAL A 101 -20.57 -26.72 -25.00
CA VAL A 101 -19.22 -26.35 -25.41
C VAL A 101 -18.17 -27.06 -24.56
N LYS A 102 -17.18 -27.64 -25.23
CA LYS A 102 -16.03 -28.38 -24.69
C LYS A 102 -14.71 -27.64 -24.87
N LYS A 103 -14.58 -26.89 -25.97
CA LYS A 103 -13.33 -26.24 -26.38
C LYS A 103 -13.49 -24.76 -26.70
N ILE A 104 -12.54 -23.94 -26.25
CA ILE A 104 -12.35 -22.54 -26.64
C ILE A 104 -10.96 -22.41 -27.28
N GLY A 105 -10.95 -22.08 -28.58
CA GLY A 105 -9.75 -22.02 -29.39
C GLY A 105 -8.86 -20.80 -29.15
N GLU A 106 -7.66 -20.87 -29.72
CA GLU A 106 -6.62 -19.86 -29.58
C GLU A 106 -7.13 -18.46 -29.93
N SER A 107 -6.88 -17.48 -29.07
CA SER A 107 -7.29 -16.09 -29.28
C SER A 107 -8.81 -15.89 -29.53
N ALA A 108 -9.67 -16.84 -29.16
CA ALA A 108 -11.11 -16.79 -29.45
C ALA A 108 -11.77 -15.47 -29.03
N PHE A 109 -11.44 -14.93 -27.84
CA PHE A 109 -11.92 -13.64 -27.33
C PHE A 109 -10.80 -12.60 -27.18
N TYR A 110 -9.70 -12.74 -27.92
CA TYR A 110 -8.57 -11.82 -27.80
C TYR A 110 -8.97 -10.39 -28.22
N GLU A 111 -8.47 -9.41 -27.46
CA GLU A 111 -8.79 -7.98 -27.62
C GLU A 111 -10.29 -7.63 -27.53
N CYS A 112 -11.12 -8.46 -26.85
CA CYS A 112 -12.47 -8.06 -26.45
C CYS A 112 -12.43 -7.04 -25.30
N LYS A 113 -11.94 -5.81 -25.58
CA LYS A 113 -11.55 -4.80 -24.57
C LYS A 113 -12.67 -4.39 -23.61
N ASN A 114 -13.93 -4.58 -24.01
CA ASN A 114 -15.11 -4.24 -23.23
C ASN A 114 -15.71 -5.41 -22.44
N LEU A 115 -15.22 -6.64 -22.65
CA LEU A 115 -15.76 -7.86 -22.05
C LEU A 115 -15.52 -7.86 -20.54
N LYS A 116 -16.61 -7.87 -19.77
CA LYS A 116 -16.60 -7.82 -18.30
C LYS A 116 -17.03 -9.14 -17.69
N ASN A 117 -18.03 -9.79 -18.28
CA ASN A 117 -18.67 -10.97 -17.74
C ASN A 117 -18.60 -12.11 -18.74
N VAL A 118 -17.93 -13.20 -18.37
CA VAL A 118 -17.92 -14.45 -19.12
C VAL A 118 -18.64 -15.50 -18.29
N HIS A 119 -19.77 -16.00 -18.76
CA HIS A 119 -20.38 -17.19 -18.19
C HIS A 119 -19.86 -18.42 -18.92
N ILE A 120 -18.80 -19.01 -18.37
CA ILE A 120 -18.17 -20.23 -18.89
C ILE A 120 -18.60 -21.44 -18.05
N PRO A 121 -19.13 -22.52 -18.67
CA PRO A 121 -19.61 -23.70 -17.96
C PRO A 121 -18.49 -24.70 -17.66
N ASP A 122 -18.71 -25.56 -16.66
CA ASP A 122 -17.80 -26.66 -16.26
C ASP A 122 -17.59 -27.71 -17.37
N SER A 123 -18.39 -27.67 -18.44
CA SER A 123 -18.26 -28.54 -19.60
C SER A 123 -17.04 -28.23 -20.46
N VAL A 124 -16.49 -27.01 -20.35
CA VAL A 124 -15.28 -26.60 -21.06
C VAL A 124 -14.08 -27.26 -20.41
N THR A 125 -13.42 -28.14 -21.16
CA THR A 125 -12.26 -28.92 -20.74
C THR A 125 -10.99 -28.55 -21.49
N ASP A 126 -11.10 -27.74 -22.53
CA ASP A 126 -9.99 -27.27 -23.35
C ASP A 126 -10.08 -25.74 -23.54
N LEU A 127 -9.02 -25.05 -23.11
CA LEU A 127 -8.84 -23.60 -23.23
C LEU A 127 -7.46 -23.40 -23.84
N GLU A 128 -7.38 -22.71 -24.97
CA GLU A 128 -6.12 -22.54 -25.71
C GLU A 128 -5.41 -21.20 -25.38
N PRO A 129 -4.15 -20.99 -25.82
CA PRO A 129 -3.41 -19.74 -25.58
C PRO A 129 -4.15 -18.48 -26.04
N TYR A 130 -3.88 -17.35 -25.38
CA TYR A 130 -4.48 -16.04 -25.69
C TYR A 130 -6.02 -15.96 -25.65
N SER A 131 -6.73 -17.00 -25.22
CA SER A 131 -8.20 -17.09 -25.27
C SER A 131 -8.93 -15.84 -24.78
N PHE A 132 -8.45 -15.20 -23.71
CA PHE A 132 -8.98 -13.94 -23.15
C PHE A 132 -7.89 -12.87 -22.96
N GLY A 133 -6.83 -12.91 -23.79
CA GLY A 133 -5.79 -11.88 -23.80
C GLY A 133 -6.34 -10.52 -24.23
N ASP A 134 -5.77 -9.43 -23.71
CA ASP A 134 -6.16 -8.05 -24.00
C ASP A 134 -7.64 -7.72 -23.69
N CYS A 135 -8.27 -8.50 -22.81
CA CYS A 135 -9.60 -8.22 -22.28
C CYS A 135 -9.53 -7.21 -21.11
N TYR A 136 -9.16 -5.95 -21.41
CA TYR A 136 -8.92 -4.89 -20.42
C TYR A 136 -10.06 -4.58 -19.44
N ALA A 137 -11.29 -5.03 -19.70
CA ALA A 137 -12.43 -4.85 -18.80
C ALA A 137 -12.75 -6.10 -17.94
N LEU A 138 -12.10 -7.24 -18.20
CA LEU A 138 -12.37 -8.50 -17.54
C LEU A 138 -11.78 -8.49 -16.12
N ALA A 139 -12.66 -8.33 -15.13
CA ALA A 139 -12.25 -8.12 -13.73
C ALA A 139 -12.25 -9.40 -12.88
N SER A 140 -12.98 -10.42 -13.33
CA SER A 140 -13.14 -11.72 -12.69
C SER A 140 -13.38 -12.78 -13.75
N PHE A 141 -12.89 -13.99 -13.52
CA PHE A 141 -13.10 -15.14 -14.40
C PHE A 141 -13.27 -16.38 -13.54
N ASN A 142 -14.19 -17.28 -13.91
CA ASN A 142 -14.33 -18.56 -13.22
C ASN A 142 -13.65 -19.63 -14.07
N ILE A 143 -12.58 -20.24 -13.58
CA ILE A 143 -11.90 -21.31 -14.29
C ILE A 143 -12.78 -22.58 -14.21
N PRO A 144 -13.18 -23.19 -15.35
CA PRO A 144 -13.96 -24.42 -15.35
C PRO A 144 -13.20 -25.58 -14.69
N LYS A 145 -13.92 -26.46 -13.98
CA LYS A 145 -13.31 -27.63 -13.30
C LYS A 145 -12.64 -28.64 -14.24
N GLY A 146 -12.93 -28.58 -15.54
CA GLY A 146 -12.32 -29.41 -16.56
C GLY A 146 -10.90 -28.98 -16.96
N ILE A 147 -10.52 -27.73 -16.68
CA ILE A 147 -9.23 -27.15 -17.10
C ILE A 147 -8.12 -27.53 -16.14
N THR A 148 -7.05 -28.16 -16.62
CA THR A 148 -5.89 -28.57 -15.80
C THR A 148 -4.68 -27.63 -15.91
N GLU A 149 -4.67 -26.72 -16.89
CA GLU A 149 -3.61 -25.75 -17.11
C GLU A 149 -4.21 -24.39 -17.40
N ILE A 150 -3.66 -23.32 -16.81
CA ILE A 150 -3.95 -21.96 -17.29
C ILE A 150 -3.01 -21.70 -18.47
N PRO A 151 -3.52 -21.56 -19.71
CA PRO A 151 -2.68 -21.49 -20.89
C PRO A 151 -1.80 -20.24 -20.95
N ALA A 152 -0.81 -20.30 -21.84
CA ALA A 152 0.05 -19.14 -22.11
C ALA A 152 -0.79 -17.93 -22.53
N TYR A 153 -0.51 -16.78 -21.93
CA TYR A 153 -1.14 -15.49 -22.23
C TYR A 153 -2.68 -15.46 -22.14
N ALA A 154 -3.30 -16.46 -21.50
CA ALA A 154 -4.75 -16.63 -21.49
C ALA A 154 -5.50 -15.41 -20.93
N PHE A 155 -4.91 -14.69 -19.96
CA PHE A 155 -5.46 -13.48 -19.35
C PHE A 155 -4.47 -12.32 -19.37
N GLU A 156 -3.54 -12.29 -20.33
CA GLU A 156 -2.60 -11.16 -20.45
C GLU A 156 -3.39 -9.84 -20.61
N TRP A 157 -2.96 -8.77 -19.94
CA TRP A 157 -3.61 -7.45 -19.93
C TRP A 157 -5.06 -7.41 -19.42
N ALA A 158 -5.58 -8.52 -18.88
CA ALA A 158 -6.88 -8.52 -18.24
C ALA A 158 -6.86 -7.71 -16.94
N ASN A 159 -7.99 -7.13 -16.57
CA ASN A 159 -8.13 -6.32 -15.35
C ASN A 159 -8.50 -7.16 -14.12
N ILE A 160 -7.99 -8.40 -14.05
CA ILE A 160 -8.29 -9.34 -12.97
C ILE A 160 -7.90 -8.71 -11.64
N THR A 161 -8.82 -8.69 -10.69
CA THR A 161 -8.57 -8.13 -9.34
C THR A 161 -8.33 -9.22 -8.30
N SER A 162 -9.04 -10.34 -8.46
CA SER A 162 -8.89 -11.59 -7.73
C SER A 162 -9.33 -12.73 -8.66
N LEU A 163 -8.64 -13.86 -8.59
CA LEU A 163 -8.98 -15.07 -9.32
C LEU A 163 -8.90 -16.26 -8.37
N ASP A 164 -9.93 -17.10 -8.38
CA ASP A 164 -9.92 -18.37 -7.67
C ASP A 164 -9.31 -19.43 -8.61
N ILE A 165 -8.10 -19.90 -8.29
CA ILE A 165 -7.40 -20.93 -9.07
C ILE A 165 -7.74 -22.28 -8.43
N PRO A 166 -8.47 -23.17 -9.12
CA PRO A 166 -8.96 -24.40 -8.51
C PRO A 166 -7.86 -25.46 -8.34
N ASP A 167 -8.04 -26.36 -7.37
CA ASP A 167 -7.08 -27.39 -6.95
C ASP A 167 -6.79 -28.49 -7.99
N ASN A 168 -7.34 -28.39 -9.20
CA ASN A 168 -7.05 -29.29 -10.32
C ASN A 168 -6.08 -28.67 -11.34
N ILE A 169 -5.67 -27.40 -11.15
CA ILE A 169 -4.67 -26.74 -12.00
C ILE A 169 -3.27 -27.22 -11.62
N THR A 170 -2.56 -27.77 -12.59
CA THR A 170 -1.19 -28.28 -12.42
C THR A 170 -0.13 -27.36 -12.98
N LYS A 171 -0.50 -26.41 -13.85
CA LYS A 171 0.44 -25.51 -14.53
C LYS A 171 -0.16 -24.12 -14.77
N ILE A 172 0.68 -23.10 -14.61
CA ILE A 172 0.41 -21.71 -15.01
C ILE A 172 1.37 -21.37 -16.15
N GLY A 173 0.82 -21.13 -17.34
CA GLY A 173 1.58 -20.90 -18.56
C GLY A 173 2.35 -19.58 -18.60
N GLU A 174 3.19 -19.45 -19.63
CA GLU A 174 3.94 -18.24 -19.93
C GLU A 174 3.03 -17.03 -20.06
N GLY A 175 3.34 -15.93 -19.38
CA GLY A 175 2.55 -14.69 -19.49
C GLY A 175 1.07 -14.81 -19.11
N ALA A 176 0.64 -15.91 -18.48
CA ALA A 176 -0.79 -16.21 -18.25
C ALA A 176 -1.56 -15.05 -17.58
N PHE A 177 -0.91 -14.34 -16.64
CA PHE A 177 -1.41 -13.14 -15.98
C PHE A 177 -0.50 -11.93 -16.20
N GLY A 178 0.25 -11.92 -17.30
CA GLY A 178 1.10 -10.78 -17.68
C GLY A 178 0.29 -9.49 -17.73
N PHE A 179 0.84 -8.41 -17.19
CA PHE A 179 0.24 -7.08 -17.15
C PHE A 179 -1.14 -6.99 -16.47
N CYS A 180 -1.52 -7.99 -15.66
CA CYS A 180 -2.68 -7.91 -14.78
C CYS A 180 -2.38 -6.99 -13.57
N GLU A 181 -2.26 -5.68 -13.81
CA GLU A 181 -1.70 -4.71 -12.86
C GLU A 181 -2.50 -4.59 -11.55
N ASN A 182 -3.80 -4.92 -11.57
CA ASN A 182 -4.72 -4.76 -10.45
C ASN A 182 -4.91 -6.03 -9.60
N VAL A 183 -4.23 -7.13 -9.93
CA VAL A 183 -4.24 -8.35 -9.10
C VAL A 183 -3.59 -8.05 -7.76
N THR A 184 -4.35 -8.13 -6.66
CA THR A 184 -3.83 -7.81 -5.32
C THR A 184 -3.41 -9.03 -4.51
N SER A 185 -4.00 -10.18 -4.81
CA SER A 185 -3.68 -11.47 -4.21
C SER A 185 -4.03 -12.59 -5.19
N LEU A 186 -3.16 -13.57 -5.31
CA LEU A 186 -3.41 -14.83 -5.99
C LEU A 186 -3.09 -15.94 -5.00
N THR A 187 -4.04 -16.85 -4.78
CA THR A 187 -3.76 -18.08 -4.03
C THR A 187 -3.43 -19.13 -5.08
N ILE A 188 -2.19 -19.61 -5.07
CA ILE A 188 -1.77 -20.69 -5.96
C ILE A 188 -2.01 -22.01 -5.22
N PRO A 189 -2.85 -22.92 -5.73
CA PRO A 189 -3.15 -24.16 -5.04
C PRO A 189 -1.95 -25.11 -5.04
N ASP A 190 -1.93 -26.01 -4.06
CA ASP A 190 -0.87 -27.03 -3.91
C ASP A 190 -0.80 -27.98 -5.12
N SER A 191 -1.79 -28.02 -6.01
CA SER A 191 -1.74 -28.83 -7.23
C SER A 191 -0.77 -28.31 -8.28
N VAL A 192 -0.37 -27.03 -8.22
CA VAL A 192 0.50 -26.41 -9.22
C VAL A 192 1.93 -26.93 -9.08
N THR A 193 2.49 -27.39 -10.19
CA THR A 193 3.84 -27.95 -10.28
C THR A 193 4.79 -27.10 -11.12
N GLU A 194 4.25 -26.26 -12.01
CA GLU A 194 5.01 -25.46 -12.98
C GLU A 194 4.41 -24.04 -13.10
N ILE A 195 5.27 -23.01 -12.99
CA ILE A 195 4.94 -21.60 -13.22
C ILE A 195 5.90 -21.07 -14.29
N GLY A 196 5.32 -20.67 -15.43
CA GLY A 196 6.05 -20.28 -16.64
C GLY A 196 6.77 -18.93 -16.57
N GLU A 197 7.56 -18.67 -17.62
CA GLU A 197 8.20 -17.38 -17.86
C GLU A 197 7.16 -16.25 -17.86
N LYS A 198 7.48 -15.12 -17.20
CA LYS A 198 6.63 -13.92 -17.17
C LYS A 198 5.18 -14.16 -16.71
N ALA A 199 4.86 -15.29 -16.06
CA ALA A 199 3.50 -15.66 -15.68
C ALA A 199 2.76 -14.55 -14.91
N PHE A 200 3.49 -13.78 -14.10
CA PHE A 200 2.99 -12.63 -13.33
C PHE A 200 3.75 -11.33 -13.66
N GLN A 201 4.23 -11.21 -14.91
CA GLN A 201 4.93 -10.01 -15.37
C GLN A 201 4.07 -8.78 -15.13
N SER A 202 4.67 -7.69 -14.62
CA SER A 202 3.98 -6.41 -14.40
C SER A 202 2.70 -6.50 -13.54
N CYS A 203 2.53 -7.55 -12.73
CA CYS A 203 1.48 -7.61 -11.71
C CYS A 203 1.78 -6.63 -10.56
N LYS A 204 1.60 -5.32 -10.80
CA LYS A 204 1.98 -4.24 -9.87
C LYS A 204 1.19 -4.26 -8.55
N GLY A 205 -0.02 -4.81 -8.56
CA GLY A 205 -0.86 -4.98 -7.38
C GLY A 205 -0.40 -6.09 -6.43
N LEU A 206 0.30 -7.11 -6.94
CA LEU A 206 0.71 -8.28 -6.19
C LEU A 206 1.89 -7.92 -5.29
N LYS A 207 1.69 -7.89 -3.97
CA LYS A 207 2.70 -7.41 -2.99
C LYS A 207 3.50 -8.50 -2.31
N SER A 208 2.92 -9.68 -2.19
CA SER A 208 3.55 -10.84 -1.59
C SER A 208 3.25 -12.08 -2.42
N PHE A 209 4.23 -12.97 -2.50
CA PHE A 209 4.06 -14.28 -3.13
C PHE A 209 4.77 -15.35 -2.28
N GLU A 210 4.09 -16.46 -2.07
CA GLU A 210 4.67 -17.67 -1.46
C GLU A 210 4.68 -18.77 -2.53
N VAL A 211 5.84 -19.34 -2.81
CA VAL A 211 5.96 -20.49 -3.72
C VAL A 211 5.36 -21.73 -3.02
N PRO A 212 4.28 -22.35 -3.55
CA PRO A 212 3.63 -23.51 -2.94
C PRO A 212 4.52 -24.75 -2.90
N LYS A 213 4.15 -25.72 -2.06
CA LYS A 213 4.98 -26.90 -1.76
C LYS A 213 5.29 -27.82 -2.95
N ASN A 214 4.41 -27.88 -3.96
CA ASN A 214 4.58 -28.80 -5.10
C ASN A 214 5.15 -28.12 -6.35
N VAL A 215 5.44 -26.82 -6.31
CA VAL A 215 6.09 -26.14 -7.44
C VAL A 215 7.53 -26.64 -7.56
N THR A 216 7.82 -27.31 -8.67
CA THR A 216 9.15 -27.88 -8.99
C THR A 216 9.84 -27.15 -10.14
N LYS A 217 9.08 -26.42 -10.96
CA LYS A 217 9.60 -25.59 -12.05
C LYS A 217 9.11 -24.17 -11.94
N LEU A 218 10.04 -23.23 -11.83
CA LEU A 218 9.76 -21.81 -11.69
C LEU A 218 10.79 -21.01 -12.50
N SER A 219 10.33 -20.18 -13.44
CA SER A 219 11.22 -19.31 -14.22
C SER A 219 11.78 -18.16 -13.37
N GLY A 220 13.06 -17.81 -13.57
CA GLY A 220 13.72 -16.69 -12.89
C GLY A 220 13.05 -15.33 -13.11
N ASN A 221 12.37 -15.17 -14.25
CA ASN A 221 11.64 -13.94 -14.63
C ASN A 221 10.11 -14.05 -14.49
N ALA A 222 9.58 -15.05 -13.76
CA ALA A 222 8.14 -15.21 -13.55
C ALA A 222 7.46 -13.95 -12.98
N PHE A 223 8.22 -13.14 -12.23
CA PHE A 223 7.78 -11.91 -11.56
C PHE A 223 8.41 -10.63 -12.13
N MET A 224 8.90 -10.68 -13.37
CA MET A 224 9.52 -9.54 -14.04
C MET A 224 8.65 -8.28 -13.90
N SER A 225 9.23 -7.19 -13.38
CA SER A 225 8.53 -5.92 -13.18
C SER A 225 7.27 -6.02 -12.28
N SER A 226 7.10 -7.07 -11.48
CA SER A 226 5.95 -7.18 -10.56
C SER A 226 6.04 -6.19 -9.40
N GLY A 227 4.96 -6.07 -8.62
CA GLY A 227 4.89 -5.23 -7.43
C GLY A 227 5.35 -5.90 -6.14
N ILE A 228 5.98 -7.08 -6.22
CA ILE A 228 6.26 -7.94 -5.08
C ILE A 228 7.37 -7.32 -4.21
N THR A 229 7.08 -7.23 -2.93
CA THR A 229 8.01 -6.76 -1.88
C THR A 229 8.34 -7.85 -0.86
N THR A 230 7.57 -8.95 -0.87
CA THR A 230 7.78 -10.11 0.01
C THR A 230 7.68 -11.38 -0.82
N LEU A 231 8.77 -12.13 -0.87
CA LEU A 231 8.87 -13.39 -1.60
C LEU A 231 9.36 -14.47 -0.64
N THR A 232 8.56 -15.53 -0.52
CA THR A 232 8.81 -16.65 0.40
C THR A 232 8.55 -17.97 -0.31
N VAL A 233 8.97 -19.06 0.31
CA VAL A 233 8.72 -20.41 -0.17
C VAL A 233 8.09 -21.21 0.96
N SER A 234 7.09 -22.03 0.64
CA SER A 234 6.48 -22.95 1.59
C SER A 234 7.56 -23.83 2.24
N PRO A 235 7.58 -24.00 3.58
CA PRO A 235 8.55 -24.85 4.27
C PRO A 235 8.50 -26.34 3.84
N GLU A 236 7.43 -26.75 3.16
CA GLU A 236 7.23 -28.11 2.65
C GLU A 236 7.72 -28.27 1.19
N ASN A 237 8.19 -27.19 0.53
CA ASN A 237 8.70 -27.30 -0.84
C ASN A 237 10.05 -28.05 -0.86
N PRO A 238 10.19 -29.12 -1.66
CA PRO A 238 11.42 -29.93 -1.68
C PRO A 238 12.50 -29.43 -2.65
N VAL A 239 12.19 -28.49 -3.54
CA VAL A 239 13.10 -27.99 -4.60
C VAL A 239 13.62 -26.59 -4.27
N TYR A 240 12.78 -25.77 -3.66
CA TYR A 240 13.07 -24.38 -3.38
C TYR A 240 12.97 -24.07 -1.89
N ASP A 241 13.75 -23.09 -1.44
CA ASP A 241 13.56 -22.47 -0.13
C ASP A 241 13.73 -20.95 -0.17
N SER A 242 13.48 -20.33 0.98
CA SER A 242 13.81 -18.93 1.27
C SER A 242 14.57 -18.85 2.60
N ARG A 243 15.67 -19.61 2.70
CA ARG A 243 16.47 -19.72 3.93
C ARG A 243 16.97 -18.35 4.42
N ASP A 244 17.25 -18.25 5.72
CA ASP A 244 17.75 -17.03 6.38
C ASP A 244 16.86 -15.78 6.26
N ASN A 245 15.57 -15.96 5.93
CA ASN A 245 14.64 -14.87 5.62
C ASN A 245 15.20 -13.96 4.51
N CYS A 246 15.78 -14.57 3.48
CA CYS A 246 16.50 -13.87 2.42
C CYS A 246 15.60 -13.06 1.48
N ASN A 247 14.28 -13.24 1.53
CA ASN A 247 13.30 -12.59 0.64
C ASN A 247 13.54 -12.92 -0.85
N ALA A 248 13.95 -14.16 -1.12
CA ALA A 248 14.29 -14.68 -2.44
C ALA A 248 13.88 -16.16 -2.56
N VAL A 249 13.98 -16.71 -3.77
CA VAL A 249 13.80 -18.13 -4.05
C VAL A 249 15.14 -18.75 -4.42
N ILE A 250 15.50 -19.80 -3.69
CA ILE A 250 16.77 -20.51 -3.83
C ILE A 250 16.49 -21.96 -4.20
N GLU A 251 17.11 -22.46 -5.26
CA GLU A 251 17.13 -23.88 -5.60
C GLU A 251 18.07 -24.63 -4.63
N THR A 252 17.52 -25.57 -3.86
CA THR A 252 18.20 -26.16 -2.69
C THR A 252 19.38 -27.03 -3.08
N ASP A 253 19.27 -27.78 -4.17
CA ASP A 253 20.27 -28.77 -4.58
C ASP A 253 21.55 -28.13 -5.14
N THR A 254 21.46 -26.88 -5.62
CA THR A 254 22.55 -26.19 -6.31
C THR A 254 23.01 -24.91 -5.60
N ASP A 255 22.34 -24.52 -4.51
CA ASP A 255 22.51 -23.22 -3.85
C ASP A 255 22.44 -22.04 -4.85
N LYS A 256 21.56 -22.15 -5.85
CA LYS A 256 21.31 -21.13 -6.87
C LYS A 256 20.18 -20.22 -6.43
N LEU A 257 20.45 -18.92 -6.32
CA LEU A 257 19.40 -17.91 -6.18
C LEU A 257 18.75 -17.71 -7.55
N ILE A 258 17.51 -18.18 -7.71
CA ILE A 258 16.79 -18.14 -9.00
C ILE A 258 15.90 -16.91 -9.13
N ILE A 259 15.41 -16.34 -8.03
CA ILE A 259 14.60 -15.12 -8.01
C ILE A 259 14.97 -14.29 -6.79
N GLY A 260 15.33 -13.04 -7.01
CA GLY A 260 15.54 -12.01 -6.00
C GLY A 260 14.70 -10.77 -6.32
N ILE A 261 14.30 -10.07 -5.27
CA ILE A 261 13.54 -8.81 -5.34
C ILE A 261 14.23 -7.71 -4.53
N TYR A 262 13.67 -6.51 -4.54
CA TYR A 262 14.11 -5.44 -3.65
C TYR A 262 14.09 -5.88 -2.18
N GLY A 263 15.19 -5.63 -1.46
CA GLY A 263 15.37 -6.03 -0.07
C GLY A 263 15.86 -7.46 0.13
N THR A 264 16.18 -8.19 -0.95
CA THR A 264 16.83 -9.50 -0.86
C THR A 264 18.14 -9.42 -0.08
N LYS A 265 18.30 -10.34 0.87
CA LYS A 265 19.56 -10.56 1.61
C LYS A 265 20.15 -11.88 1.14
N ILE A 266 21.09 -11.83 0.20
CA ILE A 266 21.67 -13.03 -0.40
C ILE A 266 22.44 -13.81 0.69
N PRO A 267 22.08 -15.07 0.98
CA PRO A 267 22.81 -15.87 1.98
C PRO A 267 24.26 -16.17 1.56
N GLU A 268 25.16 -16.32 2.54
CA GLU A 268 26.57 -16.70 2.30
C GLU A 268 26.73 -18.11 1.70
N THR A 269 25.70 -18.94 1.78
CA THR A 269 25.68 -20.28 1.19
C THR A 269 25.50 -20.26 -0.32
N ILE A 270 25.03 -19.16 -0.91
CA ILE A 270 24.76 -19.07 -2.34
C ILE A 270 26.04 -19.23 -3.15
N ARG A 271 25.94 -20.00 -4.24
CA ARG A 271 27.04 -20.25 -5.19
C ARG A 271 26.81 -19.61 -6.55
N THR A 272 25.55 -19.54 -6.96
CA THR A 272 25.16 -19.01 -8.27
C THR A 272 24.03 -17.99 -8.14
N ILE A 273 24.20 -16.84 -8.78
CA ILE A 273 23.07 -15.93 -9.08
C ILE A 273 22.56 -16.31 -10.47
N GLY A 274 21.32 -16.81 -10.52
CA GLY A 274 20.73 -17.41 -11.71
C GLY A 274 20.37 -16.39 -12.79
N SER A 275 20.09 -16.90 -14.00
CA SER A 275 19.65 -16.04 -15.10
C SER A 275 18.37 -15.30 -14.74
N HIS A 276 18.31 -14.01 -15.07
CA HIS A 276 17.17 -13.14 -14.76
C HIS A 276 16.80 -13.01 -13.27
N ALA A 277 17.67 -13.46 -12.34
CA ALA A 277 17.31 -13.56 -10.93
C ALA A 277 16.81 -12.25 -10.32
N PHE A 278 17.40 -11.10 -10.67
CA PHE A 278 16.97 -9.78 -10.22
C PHE A 278 16.36 -8.94 -11.35
N GLU A 279 15.98 -9.55 -12.48
CA GLU A 279 15.49 -8.80 -13.65
C GLU A 279 14.37 -7.83 -13.25
N SER A 280 14.46 -6.60 -13.74
CA SER A 280 13.47 -5.55 -13.47
C SER A 280 13.27 -5.23 -11.97
N SER A 281 14.27 -5.46 -11.12
CA SER A 281 14.26 -5.00 -9.72
C SER A 281 14.50 -3.50 -9.63
N HIS A 282 13.55 -2.70 -10.10
CA HIS A 282 13.67 -1.24 -10.28
C HIS A 282 13.96 -0.44 -9.01
N GLU A 283 13.71 -0.99 -7.82
CA GLU A 283 14.02 -0.32 -6.54
C GLU A 283 15.41 -0.68 -6.00
N LEU A 284 16.10 -1.66 -6.60
CA LEU A 284 17.43 -2.08 -6.19
C LEU A 284 18.46 -1.03 -6.62
N SER A 285 18.96 -0.25 -5.66
CA SER A 285 19.95 0.80 -5.94
C SER A 285 21.40 0.38 -5.72
N THR A 286 21.61 -0.55 -4.80
CA THR A 286 22.92 -1.14 -4.50
C THR A 286 22.75 -2.59 -4.08
N LEU A 287 23.75 -3.41 -4.39
CA LEU A 287 23.81 -4.80 -3.97
C LEU A 287 25.27 -5.21 -3.74
N GLU A 288 25.48 -5.99 -2.68
CA GLU A 288 26.75 -6.66 -2.38
C GLU A 288 26.56 -8.16 -2.61
N ILE A 289 27.36 -8.72 -3.52
CA ILE A 289 27.36 -10.16 -3.78
C ILE A 289 28.22 -10.84 -2.70
N PRO A 290 27.69 -11.83 -1.96
CA PRO A 290 28.45 -12.52 -0.91
C PRO A 290 29.69 -13.24 -1.44
N VAL A 291 30.71 -13.37 -0.60
CA VAL A 291 31.98 -14.02 -0.96
C VAL A 291 31.79 -15.50 -1.33
N GLY A 292 30.70 -16.14 -0.90
CA GLY A 292 30.35 -17.50 -1.32
C GLY A 292 30.05 -17.67 -2.82
N VAL A 293 29.70 -16.60 -3.55
CA VAL A 293 29.25 -16.70 -4.94
C VAL A 293 30.43 -16.90 -5.90
N THR A 294 30.29 -17.88 -6.80
CA THR A 294 31.30 -18.20 -7.83
C THR A 294 30.83 -17.88 -9.25
N THR A 295 29.52 -17.81 -9.49
CA THR A 295 28.94 -17.66 -10.83
C THR A 295 27.79 -16.65 -10.80
N ILE A 296 27.74 -15.77 -11.80
CA ILE A 296 26.60 -14.91 -12.10
C ILE A 296 26.18 -15.23 -13.54
N GLU A 297 24.95 -15.69 -13.76
CA GLU A 297 24.45 -16.12 -15.08
C GLU A 297 23.95 -14.93 -15.93
N ASP A 298 23.51 -15.22 -17.17
CA ASP A 298 23.12 -14.21 -18.15
C ASP A 298 21.91 -13.38 -17.64
N TYR A 299 21.91 -12.07 -17.90
CA TYR A 299 20.79 -11.17 -17.58
C TYR A 299 20.42 -11.10 -16.09
N ALA A 300 21.32 -11.50 -15.17
CA ALA A 300 21.03 -11.59 -13.75
C ALA A 300 20.47 -10.29 -13.13
N PHE A 301 20.86 -9.12 -13.62
CA PHE A 301 20.37 -7.79 -13.20
C PHE A 301 19.81 -6.98 -14.38
N ASP A 302 19.27 -7.65 -15.40
CA ASP A 302 18.69 -6.95 -16.55
C ASP A 302 17.53 -6.02 -16.13
N GLU A 303 17.36 -4.89 -16.82
CA GLU A 303 16.37 -3.86 -16.51
C GLU A 303 16.38 -3.34 -15.05
N CYS A 304 17.50 -3.50 -14.32
CA CYS A 304 17.68 -2.90 -12.99
C CYS A 304 18.04 -1.40 -13.09
N GLY A 305 17.10 -0.58 -13.57
CA GLY A 305 17.36 0.81 -13.93
C GLY A 305 17.85 1.74 -12.81
N SER A 306 17.70 1.35 -11.53
CA SER A 306 18.20 2.12 -10.38
C SER A 306 19.51 1.60 -9.81
N LEU A 307 20.02 0.45 -10.27
CA LEU A 307 21.21 -0.18 -9.70
C LEU A 307 22.45 0.62 -10.09
N ALA A 308 22.96 1.40 -9.14
CA ALA A 308 24.10 2.28 -9.34
C ALA A 308 25.41 1.65 -8.87
N ASN A 309 25.36 0.76 -7.87
CA ASN A 309 26.56 0.16 -7.28
C ASN A 309 26.37 -1.34 -7.04
N LEU A 310 27.17 -2.16 -7.73
CA LEU A 310 27.22 -3.61 -7.54
C LEU A 310 28.62 -4.01 -7.10
N THR A 311 28.74 -4.54 -5.88
CA THR A 311 30.02 -5.06 -5.38
C THR A 311 30.10 -6.55 -5.71
N ILE A 312 31.12 -6.95 -6.48
CA ILE A 312 31.34 -8.33 -6.92
C ILE A 312 32.68 -8.84 -6.36
N PRO A 313 32.69 -9.89 -5.52
CA PRO A 313 33.90 -10.37 -4.86
C PRO A 313 34.82 -11.14 -5.82
N LYS A 314 36.11 -11.27 -5.47
CA LYS A 314 37.11 -12.03 -6.25
C LYS A 314 36.79 -13.53 -6.40
N THR A 315 35.87 -14.04 -5.60
CA THR A 315 35.41 -15.42 -5.62
C THR A 315 34.56 -15.72 -6.85
N VAL A 316 33.89 -14.72 -7.43
CA VAL A 316 33.20 -14.85 -8.72
C VAL A 316 34.22 -15.12 -9.82
N LYS A 317 34.03 -16.25 -10.53
CA LYS A 317 34.90 -16.74 -11.61
C LYS A 317 34.29 -16.58 -12.99
N SER A 318 32.96 -16.51 -13.09
CA SER A 318 32.23 -16.37 -14.35
C SER A 318 31.07 -15.40 -14.21
N ILE A 319 30.91 -14.53 -15.20
CA ILE A 319 29.82 -13.57 -15.32
C ILE A 319 29.22 -13.71 -16.72
N GLY A 320 27.92 -13.96 -16.78
CA GLY A 320 27.15 -14.12 -18.01
C GLY A 320 27.02 -12.83 -18.81
N LYS A 321 26.47 -12.93 -20.02
CA LYS A 321 26.23 -11.80 -20.91
C LYS A 321 25.19 -10.86 -20.31
N ASN A 322 25.27 -9.59 -20.68
CA ASN A 322 24.24 -8.59 -20.39
C ASN A 322 23.91 -8.51 -18.90
N LEU A 323 24.95 -8.45 -18.04
CA LEU A 323 24.82 -8.45 -16.58
C LEU A 323 23.72 -7.48 -16.09
N CYS A 324 23.74 -6.25 -16.58
CA CYS A 324 22.74 -5.23 -16.32
C CYS A 324 22.60 -4.33 -17.55
N CYS A 325 21.60 -4.61 -18.39
CA CYS A 325 21.28 -3.77 -19.54
C CYS A 325 19.90 -3.11 -19.41
N GLN A 326 19.63 -2.21 -20.35
CA GLN A 326 18.30 -1.65 -20.58
C GLN A 326 17.98 -1.84 -22.05
N THR A 327 16.78 -2.34 -22.33
CA THR A 327 16.27 -2.50 -23.67
C THR A 327 15.26 -1.40 -23.94
N ARG A 328 15.55 -0.55 -24.93
CA ARG A 328 14.69 0.57 -25.31
C ARG A 328 14.29 0.45 -26.76
N TRP A 329 13.02 0.74 -27.04
CA TRP A 329 12.54 0.87 -28.41
C TRP A 329 13.25 2.03 -29.12
N ASN A 330 13.91 1.76 -30.23
CA ASN A 330 14.49 2.79 -31.08
C ASN A 330 13.57 3.01 -32.29
N SER A 331 12.85 4.14 -32.28
CA SER A 331 11.91 4.51 -33.36
C SER A 331 12.58 4.67 -34.72
N ASP A 332 13.85 5.08 -34.74
CA ASP A 332 14.59 5.35 -35.96
C ASP A 332 15.08 4.06 -36.61
N LEU A 333 15.35 3.04 -35.80
CA LEU A 333 15.80 1.72 -36.24
C LEU A 333 14.66 0.71 -36.41
N GLY A 334 13.46 1.02 -35.92
CA GLY A 334 12.30 0.11 -35.96
C GLY A 334 12.50 -1.18 -35.17
N HIS A 335 13.42 -1.21 -34.21
CA HIS A 335 13.65 -2.35 -33.32
C HIS A 335 14.18 -1.89 -31.96
N SER A 336 14.07 -2.76 -30.96
CA SER A 336 14.64 -2.51 -29.62
C SER A 336 16.16 -2.59 -29.65
N VAL A 337 16.82 -1.63 -29.00
CA VAL A 337 18.26 -1.61 -28.81
C VAL A 337 18.56 -1.87 -27.33
N THR A 338 19.49 -2.78 -27.08
CA THR A 338 19.98 -3.08 -25.73
C THR A 338 21.30 -2.38 -25.51
N SER A 339 21.40 -1.62 -24.42
CA SER A 339 22.64 -0.97 -23.98
C SER A 339 22.97 -1.37 -22.55
N VAL A 340 24.26 -1.56 -22.24
CA VAL A 340 24.70 -1.72 -20.86
C VAL A 340 24.29 -0.51 -20.01
N SER A 341 24.06 -0.72 -18.73
CA SER A 341 23.69 0.36 -17.81
C SER A 341 24.83 1.36 -17.64
N GLU A 342 24.67 2.58 -18.16
CA GLU A 342 25.63 3.69 -17.99
C GLU A 342 25.71 4.20 -16.53
N PHE A 343 24.73 3.85 -15.70
CA PHE A 343 24.68 4.26 -14.30
C PHE A 343 25.34 3.25 -13.34
N LEU A 344 25.61 2.03 -13.82
CA LEU A 344 26.15 0.97 -12.99
C LEU A 344 27.67 1.12 -12.83
N THR A 345 28.11 1.22 -11.58
CA THR A 345 29.52 1.05 -11.20
C THR A 345 29.74 -0.30 -10.52
N ILE A 346 30.67 -1.09 -11.05
CA ILE A 346 31.09 -2.39 -10.49
C ILE A 346 32.26 -2.17 -9.54
N ASN A 347 32.07 -2.42 -8.25
CA ASN A 347 33.16 -2.42 -7.27
C ASN A 347 33.79 -3.83 -7.25
N CYS A 348 35.07 -3.94 -7.61
CA CYS A 348 35.73 -5.23 -7.80
C CYS A 348 37.23 -5.20 -7.46
N VAL A 349 37.79 -6.36 -7.16
CA VAL A 349 39.24 -6.51 -6.91
C VAL A 349 40.00 -6.46 -8.24
N GLU A 350 41.19 -5.87 -8.23
CA GLU A 350 42.05 -5.83 -9.41
C GLU A 350 42.32 -7.25 -9.96
N ASN A 351 42.31 -7.37 -11.29
CA ASN A 351 42.48 -8.63 -12.03
C ASN A 351 41.42 -9.74 -11.77
N SER A 352 40.36 -9.46 -11.02
CA SER A 352 39.22 -10.37 -10.83
C SER A 352 38.41 -10.58 -12.13
N ALA A 353 37.52 -11.59 -12.15
CA ALA A 353 36.60 -11.81 -13.27
C ALA A 353 35.68 -10.59 -13.48
N ALA A 354 35.22 -9.97 -12.39
CA ALA A 354 34.41 -8.76 -12.43
C ALA A 354 35.16 -7.56 -13.04
N HIS A 355 36.45 -7.39 -12.71
CA HIS A 355 37.27 -6.33 -13.28
C HIS A 355 37.41 -6.49 -14.81
N LYS A 356 37.74 -7.70 -15.27
CA LYS A 356 37.87 -8.01 -16.71
C LYS A 356 36.54 -7.81 -17.43
N TYR A 357 35.46 -8.34 -16.85
CA TYR A 357 34.11 -8.20 -17.41
C TYR A 357 33.69 -6.75 -17.57
N ALA A 358 33.95 -5.91 -16.55
CA ALA A 358 33.64 -4.49 -16.60
C ALA A 358 34.39 -3.78 -17.73
N GLN A 359 35.69 -4.08 -17.90
CA GLN A 359 36.52 -3.53 -18.98
C GLN A 359 36.03 -3.96 -20.37
N GLU A 360 35.75 -5.25 -20.56
CA GLU A 360 35.35 -5.82 -21.85
C GLU A 360 33.97 -5.33 -22.32
N ASN A 361 33.06 -5.07 -21.38
CA ASN A 361 31.67 -4.68 -21.67
C ASN A 361 31.40 -3.18 -21.44
N GLY A 362 32.42 -2.38 -21.13
CA GLY A 362 32.30 -0.93 -20.99
C GLY A 362 31.56 -0.44 -19.74
N TYR A 363 31.50 -1.23 -18.67
CA TYR A 363 30.95 -0.78 -17.39
C TYR A 363 31.94 0.13 -16.65
N HIS A 364 31.42 1.10 -15.91
CA HIS A 364 32.23 1.81 -14.92
C HIS A 364 32.63 0.87 -13.78
N PHE A 365 33.84 1.03 -13.25
CA PHE A 365 34.31 0.21 -12.13
C PHE A 365 35.20 0.97 -11.15
N ASN A 366 35.20 0.53 -9.90
CA ASN A 366 36.13 0.96 -8.86
C ASN A 366 36.93 -0.25 -8.37
N LEU A 367 38.23 -0.04 -8.13
CA LEU A 367 39.09 -1.06 -7.54
C LEU A 367 39.01 -1.02 -6.01
N ILE A 368 38.78 -2.19 -5.39
CA ILE A 368 38.76 -2.39 -3.94
C ILE A 368 39.90 -3.32 -3.51
N SER A 369 40.37 -3.19 -2.25
CA SER A 369 41.46 -4.00 -1.70
C SER A 369 41.04 -5.46 -1.47
N ASP A 370 42.01 -6.38 -1.55
CA ASP A 370 41.79 -7.83 -1.45
C ASP A 370 41.93 -8.40 -0.03
N ASP A 371 42.25 -7.56 0.95
CA ASP A 371 42.52 -7.96 2.34
C ASP A 371 41.21 -8.10 3.13
N ASP A 372 40.92 -9.33 3.56
CA ASP A 372 39.73 -9.74 4.33
C ASP A 372 39.62 -9.01 5.69
N GLU A 373 38.91 -7.89 5.69
CA GLU A 373 37.78 -7.54 6.57
C GLU A 373 37.18 -6.26 5.95
N THR A 374 35.90 -6.29 5.58
CA THR A 374 35.23 -5.04 5.16
C THR A 374 35.17 -4.12 6.38
N ILE A 375 36.14 -3.20 6.50
CA ILE A 375 36.10 -2.11 7.47
C ILE A 375 35.02 -1.15 6.94
N TYR A 376 33.79 -1.36 7.41
CA TYR A 376 32.65 -0.53 7.03
C TYR A 376 32.82 0.90 7.53
N ALA A 377 32.33 1.85 6.74
CA ALA A 377 32.07 3.22 7.16
C ALA A 377 31.35 3.26 8.52
N ASP A 378 32.03 3.78 9.54
CA ASP A 378 31.43 4.12 10.83
C ASP A 378 30.68 5.44 10.75
N ASP A 379 31.22 6.40 10.00
CA ASP A 379 30.65 7.73 9.83
C ASP A 379 31.08 8.38 8.50
N ILE A 380 30.48 9.51 8.16
CA ILE A 380 30.87 10.36 7.02
C ILE A 380 31.05 11.78 7.51
N LYS A 381 32.27 12.29 7.38
CA LYS A 381 32.56 13.71 7.56
C LYS A 381 32.24 14.46 6.26
N VAL A 382 31.47 15.54 6.35
CA VAL A 382 31.14 16.37 5.19
C VAL A 382 31.67 17.78 5.39
N ILE A 383 32.36 18.31 4.37
CA ILE A 383 32.85 19.68 4.30
C ILE A 383 32.45 20.31 2.97
N ALA A 384 32.44 21.64 2.90
CA ALA A 384 32.37 22.37 1.64
C ALA A 384 33.46 23.45 1.59
N ASP A 385 33.82 23.87 0.39
CA ASP A 385 34.81 24.92 0.13
C ASP A 385 34.24 26.35 0.22
N VAL A 386 33.03 26.51 0.76
CA VAL A 386 32.29 27.77 0.85
C VAL A 386 31.59 27.94 2.21
N ASP A 387 31.25 29.18 2.56
CA ASP A 387 30.35 29.47 3.68
C ASP A 387 28.90 29.22 3.27
N GLU A 388 28.34 28.12 3.75
CA GLU A 388 26.98 27.64 3.43
C GLU A 388 25.84 28.60 3.79
N THR A 389 26.11 29.65 4.58
CA THR A 389 25.12 30.65 4.99
C THR A 389 25.10 31.89 4.09
N LYS A 390 26.08 32.02 3.19
CA LYS A 390 26.31 33.24 2.39
C LYS A 390 26.21 33.03 0.88
N LEU A 391 25.76 31.87 0.43
CA LEU A 391 25.63 31.55 -1.00
C LEU A 391 24.60 32.46 -1.68
N LYS A 392 24.89 32.80 -2.93
CA LYS A 392 24.00 33.55 -3.82
C LYS A 392 23.67 32.71 -5.05
N VAL A 393 22.52 32.99 -5.66
CA VAL A 393 22.13 32.34 -6.92
C VAL A 393 23.20 32.63 -7.97
N GLY A 394 23.76 31.57 -8.56
CA GLY A 394 24.85 31.61 -9.52
C GLY A 394 26.16 31.02 -9.00
N ASP A 395 26.37 30.97 -7.68
CA ASP A 395 27.61 30.50 -7.07
C ASP A 395 27.83 28.98 -7.32
N THR A 396 29.07 28.59 -7.59
CA THR A 396 29.51 27.19 -7.70
C THR A 396 30.43 26.84 -6.54
N PHE A 397 30.30 25.63 -6.01
CA PHE A 397 31.06 25.15 -4.84
C PHE A 397 31.21 23.64 -4.87
N LYS A 398 32.04 23.06 -4.02
CA LYS A 398 32.26 21.62 -3.91
C LYS A 398 31.97 21.11 -2.51
N VAL A 399 31.12 20.09 -2.43
CA VAL A 399 30.88 19.32 -1.20
C VAL A 399 31.76 18.08 -1.23
N THR A 400 32.57 17.87 -0.19
CA THR A 400 33.43 16.70 -0.05
C THR A 400 33.02 15.91 1.19
N GLY A 401 32.57 14.68 0.97
CA GLY A 401 32.38 13.67 2.00
C GLY A 401 33.60 12.77 2.10
N THR A 402 34.02 12.48 3.33
CA THR A 402 35.11 11.57 3.66
C THR A 402 34.55 10.48 4.56
N VAL A 403 34.63 9.22 4.11
CA VAL A 403 34.26 8.05 4.92
C VAL A 403 35.27 7.90 6.06
N LEU A 404 34.76 7.67 7.27
CA LEU A 404 35.54 7.42 8.48
C LEU A 404 35.24 6.01 9.03
N PRO A 405 36.24 5.32 9.62
CA PRO A 405 37.64 5.73 9.71
C PRO A 405 38.32 5.75 8.32
N GLU A 406 39.40 6.53 8.14
CA GLU A 406 40.02 6.73 6.81
C GLU A 406 40.55 5.44 6.16
N ASN A 407 40.74 4.38 6.96
CA ASN A 407 41.10 3.04 6.50
C ASN A 407 39.89 2.16 6.16
N ALA A 408 38.66 2.67 6.21
CA ALA A 408 37.46 1.97 5.72
C ALA A 408 37.69 1.52 4.28
N THR A 409 37.28 0.29 3.94
CA THR A 409 37.52 -0.29 2.61
C THR A 409 36.43 0.12 1.61
N ASN A 410 35.28 0.60 2.07
CA ASN A 410 34.15 1.08 1.25
C ASN A 410 34.13 2.62 1.06
N LYS A 411 35.24 3.20 0.62
CA LYS A 411 35.52 4.66 0.65
C LYS A 411 34.63 5.58 -0.21
N GLY A 412 33.74 5.05 -1.04
CA GLY A 412 32.96 5.90 -1.96
C GLY A 412 31.86 6.68 -1.26
N VAL A 413 31.64 7.90 -1.76
CA VAL A 413 30.60 8.81 -1.28
C VAL A 413 29.77 9.28 -2.46
N ASN A 414 28.45 9.16 -2.33
CA ASN A 414 27.49 9.68 -3.28
C ASN A 414 26.77 10.90 -2.69
N TYR A 415 26.48 11.87 -3.54
CA TYR A 415 25.84 13.12 -3.16
C TYR A 415 24.45 13.25 -3.77
N LEU A 416 23.51 13.78 -3.00
CA LEU A 416 22.17 14.08 -3.46
C LEU A 416 21.72 15.42 -2.89
N SER A 417 21.30 16.34 -3.76
CA SER A 417 20.62 17.54 -3.29
C SER A 417 19.19 17.21 -2.86
N ALA A 418 18.79 17.64 -1.66
CA ALA A 418 17.42 17.53 -1.20
C ALA A 418 16.45 18.43 -2.00
N ASN A 419 16.98 19.43 -2.72
CA ASN A 419 16.23 20.29 -3.61
C ASN A 419 17.14 20.80 -4.75
N GLN A 420 17.03 20.17 -5.92
CA GLN A 420 17.79 20.54 -7.11
C GLN A 420 17.43 21.92 -7.68
N ASP A 421 16.28 22.49 -7.31
CA ASP A 421 15.88 23.84 -7.72
C ASP A 421 16.59 24.94 -6.91
N ILE A 422 17.24 24.59 -5.80
CA ILE A 422 18.01 25.52 -4.95
C ILE A 422 19.51 25.26 -5.14
N VAL A 423 19.94 24.00 -5.07
CA VAL A 423 21.33 23.58 -5.32
C VAL A 423 21.32 22.35 -6.21
N THR A 424 21.93 22.39 -7.38
CA THR A 424 22.27 21.18 -8.14
C THR A 424 23.61 20.63 -7.66
N ILE A 425 23.81 19.32 -7.73
CA ILE A 425 25.10 18.68 -7.35
C ILE A 425 25.35 17.44 -8.19
N ASP A 426 26.59 17.27 -8.63
CA ASP A 426 27.06 16.04 -9.26
C ASP A 426 27.16 14.94 -8.20
N SER A 427 26.45 13.84 -8.46
CA SER A 427 26.28 12.75 -7.50
C SER A 427 27.58 12.00 -7.16
N ARG A 428 28.65 12.16 -7.95
CA ARG A 428 29.93 11.44 -7.80
C ARG A 428 31.06 12.36 -7.38
N THR A 429 31.15 13.57 -7.94
CA THR A 429 32.26 14.50 -7.68
C THR A 429 31.99 15.45 -6.52
N GLY A 430 30.71 15.65 -6.17
CA GLY A 430 30.27 16.62 -5.18
C GLY A 430 30.31 18.08 -5.65
N GLU A 431 30.55 18.31 -6.95
CA GLU A 431 30.50 19.64 -7.55
C GLU A 431 29.07 20.17 -7.60
N ALA A 432 28.83 21.33 -7.01
CA ALA A 432 27.51 21.89 -6.75
C ALA A 432 27.35 23.32 -7.29
N LYS A 433 26.12 23.69 -7.61
CA LYS A 433 25.76 25.04 -8.05
C LYS A 433 24.49 25.53 -7.38
N ALA A 434 24.52 26.72 -6.80
CA ALA A 434 23.36 27.41 -6.26
C ALA A 434 22.53 27.99 -7.42
N VAL A 435 21.35 27.42 -7.66
CA VAL A 435 20.49 27.75 -8.82
C VAL A 435 19.19 28.45 -8.42
N GLY A 436 18.81 28.46 -7.13
CA GLY A 436 17.59 29.13 -6.67
C GLY A 436 17.66 29.57 -5.21
N VAL A 437 16.85 30.58 -4.85
CA VAL A 437 16.83 31.17 -3.50
C VAL A 437 16.08 30.24 -2.53
N GLY A 438 16.67 29.97 -1.37
CA GLY A 438 16.03 29.19 -0.32
C GLY A 438 17.02 28.45 0.57
N LYS A 439 16.48 27.64 1.48
CA LYS A 439 17.27 26.73 2.33
C LYS A 439 17.07 25.30 1.87
N THR A 440 18.16 24.57 1.68
CA THR A 440 18.16 23.14 1.34
C THR A 440 19.30 22.44 2.07
N TYR A 441 19.53 21.15 1.80
CA TYR A 441 20.75 20.47 2.19
C TYR A 441 21.22 19.52 1.09
N VAL A 442 22.53 19.28 1.04
CA VAL A 442 23.14 18.18 0.30
C VAL A 442 23.30 17.00 1.24
N LEU A 443 22.89 15.81 0.81
CA LEU A 443 23.09 14.55 1.51
C LEU A 443 24.33 13.87 0.94
N ALA A 444 25.35 13.63 1.76
CA ALA A 444 26.44 12.73 1.43
C ALA A 444 26.16 11.35 2.04
N ARG A 445 26.38 10.29 1.28
CA ARG A 445 26.04 8.90 1.65
C ARG A 445 27.18 7.95 1.29
N SER A 446 27.48 7.00 2.17
CA SER A 446 28.49 5.96 1.92
C SER A 446 28.01 5.05 0.80
N ASN A 447 28.92 4.39 0.08
CA ASN A 447 28.55 3.51 -1.04
C ASN A 447 27.54 2.41 -0.68
N ASP A 448 27.56 1.92 0.57
CA ASP A 448 26.60 0.92 1.08
C ASP A 448 25.25 1.52 1.53
N GLY A 449 25.11 2.85 1.50
CA GLY A 449 23.90 3.57 1.89
C GLY A 449 23.61 3.64 3.38
N LYS A 450 24.42 3.00 4.24
CA LYS A 450 24.15 2.83 5.68
C LYS A 450 24.47 4.08 6.50
N ARG A 451 25.43 4.90 6.04
CA ARG A 451 25.81 6.16 6.69
C ARG A 451 25.40 7.33 5.81
N THR A 452 24.86 8.36 6.44
CA THR A 452 24.43 9.57 5.74
C THR A 452 24.68 10.79 6.60
N GLN A 453 25.18 11.86 5.99
CA GLN A 453 25.38 13.13 6.65
C GLN A 453 24.78 14.26 5.82
N ARG A 454 24.13 15.22 6.48
CA ARG A 454 23.50 16.37 5.83
C ARG A 454 24.40 17.60 5.94
N PHE A 455 24.54 18.31 4.82
CA PHE A 455 25.20 19.60 4.70
C PHE A 455 24.16 20.65 4.33
N TYR A 456 23.80 21.52 5.27
CA TYR A 456 22.72 22.50 5.10
C TYR A 456 23.23 23.75 4.39
N VAL A 457 22.48 24.26 3.43
CA VAL A 457 22.85 25.42 2.59
C VAL A 457 21.71 26.43 2.52
N THR A 458 22.06 27.72 2.59
CA THR A 458 21.15 28.86 2.42
C THR A 458 21.60 29.69 1.23
N VAL A 459 20.76 29.81 0.21
CA VAL A 459 21.00 30.60 -1.00
C VAL A 459 20.13 31.85 -0.98
N THR A 460 20.74 33.02 -1.18
CA THR A 460 20.08 34.33 -1.17
C THR A 460 20.07 34.99 -2.55
N LYS A 461 19.18 35.97 -2.74
CA LYS A 461 19.10 36.75 -3.99
C LYS A 461 20.23 37.79 -4.01
N ALA A 462 20.91 37.97 -5.13
CA ALA A 462 21.87 39.06 -5.30
C ALA A 462 21.14 40.42 -5.23
N THR A 463 21.56 41.32 -4.33
CA THR A 463 21.01 42.67 -4.19
C THR A 463 21.84 43.71 -4.96
N PRO A 464 21.22 44.63 -5.74
CA PRO A 464 21.82 45.91 -6.10
C PRO A 464 21.77 46.89 -4.92
N THR A 465 22.72 47.83 -4.86
CA THR A 465 23.00 48.81 -3.80
C THR A 465 21.87 49.85 -3.56
N PRO A 466 21.66 50.35 -2.32
CA PRO A 466 20.58 51.31 -1.99
C PRO A 466 21.05 52.76 -1.74
N ASP A 467 20.13 53.72 -1.89
CA ASP A 467 20.16 55.07 -1.27
C ASP A 467 18.69 55.54 -0.99
N PRO A 468 18.40 56.60 -0.20
CA PRO A 468 17.82 56.49 1.14
C PRO A 468 16.35 57.01 1.27
N THR A 469 15.80 56.76 2.47
CA THR A 469 14.43 56.94 3.02
C THR A 469 13.73 58.30 2.87
N PRO A 470 12.39 58.38 3.10
CA PRO A 470 11.93 59.04 4.33
C PRO A 470 10.69 58.45 5.05
N ASP A 471 10.71 58.66 6.38
CA ASP A 471 9.79 58.57 7.53
C ASP A 471 8.42 57.84 7.55
N PRO A 472 8.03 57.29 8.72
CA PRO A 472 6.70 56.74 9.01
C PRO A 472 5.81 57.72 9.83
N ASP A 473 4.49 57.65 9.60
CA ASP A 473 3.46 58.16 10.54
C ASP A 473 2.11 57.44 10.28
N PRO A 474 1.09 57.56 11.13
CA PRO A 474 0.91 56.94 12.44
C PRO A 474 -0.12 55.78 12.44
N THR A 475 -0.12 55.05 13.53
CA THR A 475 -1.06 53.97 13.92
C THR A 475 -2.55 54.35 13.90
N PRO A 476 -3.46 53.40 13.60
CA PRO A 476 -4.82 53.41 14.13
C PRO A 476 -4.99 52.52 15.38
N ASP A 477 -5.66 53.11 16.36
CA ASP A 477 -6.44 52.66 17.54
C ASP A 477 -6.46 51.17 17.95
N PRO A 478 -6.41 50.84 19.27
CA PRO A 478 -6.40 49.47 19.77
C PRO A 478 -7.82 48.90 19.86
N ASP A 479 -8.07 47.81 19.14
CA ASP A 479 -9.26 46.97 19.28
C ASP A 479 -9.28 46.34 20.70
N PRO A 480 -10.45 46.25 21.38
CA PRO A 480 -10.53 45.96 22.79
C PRO A 480 -10.26 44.47 23.04
N THR A 481 -9.27 44.22 23.88
CA THR A 481 -8.75 42.89 24.28
C THR A 481 -8.12 42.08 23.14
N PRO A 482 -6.79 41.86 23.13
CA PRO A 482 -6.15 41.08 22.09
C PRO A 482 -6.74 39.66 22.07
N THR A 483 -7.30 39.28 20.93
CA THR A 483 -7.74 37.91 20.69
C THR A 483 -6.51 37.01 20.80
N PRO A 484 -6.48 35.99 21.69
CA PRO A 484 -5.27 35.21 21.94
C PRO A 484 -4.76 34.52 20.67
N ASP A 485 -3.44 34.48 20.50
CA ASP A 485 -2.80 33.74 19.41
C ASP A 485 -3.04 32.23 19.57
N VAL A 486 -3.84 31.66 18.66
CA VAL A 486 -4.17 30.24 18.67
C VAL A 486 -3.09 29.47 17.93
N THR A 487 -2.48 28.50 18.61
CA THR A 487 -1.57 27.55 17.99
C THR A 487 -2.30 26.24 17.71
N THR A 488 -2.31 25.84 16.45
CA THR A 488 -2.78 24.51 16.01
C THR A 488 -1.59 23.56 15.98
N ARG A 489 -1.70 22.40 16.62
CA ARG A 489 -0.67 21.37 16.73
C ARG A 489 -1.22 20.05 16.21
N TYR A 490 -0.46 19.30 15.43
CA TYR A 490 -0.89 18.00 14.93
C TYR A 490 0.26 17.06 14.60
N THR A 491 0.00 15.76 14.71
CA THR A 491 0.91 14.70 14.28
C THR A 491 0.11 13.61 13.57
N THR A 492 0.79 12.85 12.72
CA THR A 492 0.21 11.80 11.90
C THR A 492 1.00 10.51 12.07
N HIS A 493 0.28 9.39 12.14
CA HIS A 493 0.85 8.05 12.06
C HIS A 493 0.99 7.68 10.59
N VAL A 494 2.23 7.55 10.13
CA VAL A 494 2.57 7.23 8.74
C VAL A 494 2.96 5.77 8.64
N GLN A 495 2.40 5.07 7.65
CA GLN A 495 2.75 3.67 7.39
C GLN A 495 4.26 3.47 7.38
N THR A 496 4.74 2.44 8.08
CA THR A 496 6.17 2.07 8.24
C THR A 496 7.00 3.00 9.14
N TYR A 497 6.58 4.24 9.38
CA TYR A 497 7.33 5.19 10.22
C TYR A 497 6.74 5.38 11.61
N GLY A 498 5.47 5.00 11.81
CA GLY A 498 4.78 5.27 13.05
C GLY A 498 4.42 6.75 13.18
N TRP A 499 4.29 7.23 14.42
CA TRP A 499 4.02 8.63 14.69
C TRP A 499 5.21 9.53 14.33
N GLN A 500 4.95 10.60 13.59
CA GLN A 500 5.96 11.60 13.29
C GLN A 500 6.15 12.56 14.47
N GLY A 501 7.29 12.42 15.17
CA GLY A 501 7.57 13.11 16.43
C GLY A 501 7.11 12.28 17.63
N ASP A 502 7.09 12.88 18.82
CA ASP A 502 6.61 12.22 20.04
C ASP A 502 5.08 12.38 20.15
N GLU A 503 4.31 11.30 19.96
CA GLU A 503 2.85 11.37 19.97
C GLU A 503 2.22 11.67 21.33
N ASN A 504 3.02 11.70 22.40
CA ASN A 504 2.59 12.00 23.76
C ASN A 504 3.06 13.38 24.22
N ASN A 505 3.85 14.08 23.40
CA ASN A 505 4.32 15.43 23.67
C ASN A 505 3.89 16.41 22.58
N THR A 506 2.77 17.11 22.81
CA THR A 506 2.19 18.09 21.88
C THR A 506 3.16 19.19 21.46
N SER A 507 4.18 19.50 22.28
CA SER A 507 5.18 20.51 21.97
C SER A 507 6.13 20.09 20.83
N LYS A 508 6.24 18.80 20.53
CA LYS A 508 7.04 18.22 19.43
C LYS A 508 6.24 18.00 18.14
N TRP A 509 4.94 18.29 18.15
CA TRP A 509 4.05 18.13 16.99
C TRP A 509 4.26 19.24 15.96
N PHE A 510 3.82 19.00 14.72
CA PHE A 510 3.79 20.02 13.67
C PHE A 510 2.82 21.14 14.05
N THR A 511 3.11 22.37 13.64
CA THR A 511 2.32 23.54 14.05
C THR A 511 1.94 24.42 12.88
N ASN A 512 0.77 25.07 12.98
CA ASN A 512 0.36 26.23 12.19
C ASN A 512 0.66 26.10 10.68
N GLY A 513 0.04 25.13 10.02
CA GLY A 513 0.14 24.95 8.57
C GLY A 513 1.35 24.18 8.08
N ARG A 514 2.35 23.86 8.92
CA ARG A 514 3.48 23.00 8.53
C ARG A 514 2.98 21.61 8.11
N MET A 515 3.45 21.07 6.99
CA MET A 515 3.02 19.75 6.53
C MET A 515 3.34 18.66 7.57
N ALA A 516 2.32 17.87 7.94
CA ALA A 516 2.48 16.56 8.59
C ALA A 516 2.16 15.46 7.57
N GLY A 517 2.80 14.31 7.68
CA GLY A 517 2.76 13.21 6.72
C GLY A 517 3.96 13.17 5.79
N THR A 518 3.79 12.50 4.66
CA THR A 518 4.76 12.33 3.58
C THR A 518 4.09 12.66 2.26
N SER A 519 4.45 13.76 1.60
CA SER A 519 3.90 14.09 0.27
C SER A 519 4.72 13.37 -0.80
N GLY A 520 4.10 12.56 -1.66
CA GLY A 520 4.76 11.97 -2.84
C GLY A 520 5.75 10.83 -2.54
N GLN A 521 5.85 10.35 -1.30
CA GLN A 521 6.71 9.22 -0.91
C GLN A 521 5.94 7.89 -0.84
N ALA A 522 4.71 7.86 -1.37
CA ALA A 522 3.83 6.69 -1.40
C ALA A 522 3.47 6.05 -0.04
N LYS A 523 3.68 6.73 1.10
CA LYS A 523 3.27 6.24 2.42
C LYS A 523 1.92 6.85 2.82
N ARG A 524 1.00 5.99 3.27
CA ARG A 524 -0.34 6.42 3.73
C ARG A 524 -0.28 6.99 5.15
N LEU A 525 -1.18 7.94 5.41
CA LEU A 525 -1.62 8.23 6.77
C LEU A 525 -2.55 7.11 7.25
N GLU A 526 -2.33 6.65 8.46
CA GLU A 526 -3.17 5.64 9.13
C GLU A 526 -3.91 6.26 10.33
N GLY A 527 -3.32 7.28 10.96
CA GLY A 527 -3.93 8.00 12.09
C GLY A 527 -3.48 9.44 12.19
N ILE A 528 -4.26 10.25 12.92
CA ILE A 528 -3.98 11.67 13.15
C ILE A 528 -4.40 12.09 14.57
N LYS A 529 -3.62 12.99 15.18
CA LYS A 529 -3.97 13.74 16.40
C LYS A 529 -3.86 15.24 16.10
N ILE A 530 -4.85 16.04 16.51
CA ILE A 530 -4.92 17.49 16.27
C ILE A 530 -5.37 18.18 17.55
N SER A 531 -4.68 19.24 17.96
CA SER A 531 -5.01 20.05 19.12
C SER A 531 -4.90 21.53 18.80
N VAL A 532 -5.78 22.35 19.39
CA VAL A 532 -5.60 23.81 19.48
C VAL A 532 -5.21 24.21 20.90
N SER A 533 -4.39 25.26 21.02
CA SER A 533 -3.85 25.79 22.28
C SER A 533 -3.67 27.31 22.16
N GLY A 534 -3.45 28.01 23.28
CA GLY A 534 -3.31 29.48 23.31
C GLY A 534 -4.63 30.23 23.56
N ASN A 535 -5.78 29.61 23.30
CA ASN A 535 -7.09 30.08 23.75
C ASN A 535 -7.82 28.95 24.49
N VAL A 536 -8.05 29.12 25.79
CA VAL A 536 -8.69 28.11 26.66
C VAL A 536 -10.18 27.87 26.34
N ASN A 537 -10.82 28.81 25.64
CA ASN A 537 -12.23 28.73 25.25
C ASN A 537 -12.43 28.15 23.85
N LEU A 538 -11.35 27.74 23.17
CA LEU A 538 -11.36 27.22 21.82
C LEU A 538 -10.89 25.76 21.81
N GLY A 539 -11.70 24.89 21.22
CA GLY A 539 -11.40 23.48 21.02
C GLY A 539 -11.43 23.10 19.54
N ILE A 540 -11.04 21.86 19.24
CA ILE A 540 -11.14 21.28 17.90
C ILE A 540 -11.74 19.88 17.99
N GLN A 541 -12.48 19.49 16.95
CA GLN A 541 -12.87 18.12 16.71
C GLN A 541 -12.66 17.73 15.25
N TYR A 542 -12.41 16.45 14.99
CA TYR A 542 -12.12 15.94 13.66
C TYR A 542 -12.52 14.47 13.51
N THR A 543 -12.84 14.08 12.29
CA THR A 543 -13.10 12.70 11.91
C THR A 543 -12.40 12.39 10.60
N THR A 544 -11.99 11.13 10.41
CA THR A 544 -11.36 10.63 9.21
C THR A 544 -12.22 9.55 8.56
N HIS A 545 -12.22 9.50 7.24
CA HIS A 545 -12.77 8.41 6.45
C HIS A 545 -11.68 7.37 6.28
N CYS A 546 -11.84 6.19 6.88
CA CYS A 546 -10.87 5.11 6.85
C CYS A 546 -11.29 4.02 5.87
N GLN A 547 -10.31 3.44 5.16
CA GLN A 547 -10.53 2.30 4.28
C GLN A 547 -11.32 1.20 5.00
N SER A 548 -12.34 0.67 4.34
CA SER A 548 -13.25 -0.38 4.82
C SER A 548 -14.16 0.01 6.00
N TYR A 549 -13.93 1.14 6.67
CA TYR A 549 -14.74 1.59 7.82
C TYR A 549 -15.60 2.82 7.52
N GLY A 550 -15.30 3.57 6.46
CA GLY A 550 -15.97 4.82 6.16
C GLY A 550 -15.61 5.91 7.16
N TRP A 551 -16.49 6.89 7.35
CA TRP A 551 -16.29 7.96 8.34
C TRP A 551 -16.31 7.39 9.77
N LEU A 552 -15.21 7.60 10.49
CA LEU A 552 -15.09 7.25 11.90
C LEU A 552 -15.88 8.26 12.77
N PRO A 553 -16.15 7.95 14.05
CA PRO A 553 -16.66 8.95 14.99
C PRO A 553 -15.72 10.15 15.13
N TRP A 554 -16.26 11.29 15.56
CA TRP A 554 -15.46 12.49 15.84
C TRP A 554 -14.54 12.28 17.07
N SER A 555 -13.30 12.71 16.94
CA SER A 555 -12.28 12.81 17.99
C SER A 555 -12.10 14.29 18.38
N ALA A 556 -11.84 14.56 19.66
CA ALA A 556 -11.61 15.89 20.20
C ALA A 556 -10.12 16.27 20.28
N ASN A 557 -9.83 17.48 20.79
CA ASN A 557 -8.49 18.04 21.02
C ASN A 557 -7.47 16.98 21.52
N GLY A 558 -6.47 16.68 20.69
CA GLY A 558 -5.34 15.78 20.99
C GLY A 558 -5.63 14.29 20.84
N GLU A 559 -6.87 13.88 20.56
CA GLU A 559 -7.27 12.48 20.48
C GLU A 559 -6.89 11.80 19.16
N MET A 560 -6.54 10.52 19.18
CA MET A 560 -6.31 9.83 17.91
C MET A 560 -7.62 9.67 17.11
N ASN A 561 -7.57 9.90 15.79
CA ASN A 561 -8.58 9.48 14.82
C ASN A 561 -7.91 8.73 13.65
N GLY A 562 -8.47 7.59 13.24
CA GLY A 562 -7.84 6.64 12.31
C GLY A 562 -7.55 5.28 12.94
N THR A 563 -6.69 4.48 12.31
CA THR A 563 -6.28 3.13 12.73
C THR A 563 -4.78 3.08 12.99
N GLU A 564 -4.36 2.44 14.08
CA GLU A 564 -2.95 2.22 14.41
C GLU A 564 -2.72 0.70 14.44
N GLY A 565 -1.76 0.21 13.65
CA GLY A 565 -1.42 -1.21 13.59
C GLY A 565 -2.36 -2.11 12.77
N GLU A 566 -3.42 -1.55 12.16
CA GLU A 566 -4.38 -2.32 11.33
C GLU A 566 -4.14 -2.17 9.81
N ALA A 567 -3.10 -1.43 9.43
CA ALA A 567 -2.73 -1.18 8.03
C ALA A 567 -3.83 -0.52 7.17
N LYS A 568 -4.83 0.15 7.75
CA LYS A 568 -5.88 0.85 7.00
C LYS A 568 -5.49 2.30 6.72
N ARG A 569 -5.71 2.75 5.49
CA ARG A 569 -5.44 4.13 5.07
C ARG A 569 -6.58 5.08 5.45
N LEU A 570 -6.22 6.32 5.74
CA LEU A 570 -7.14 7.44 5.70
C LEU A 570 -7.38 7.85 4.24
N GLU A 571 -8.61 8.21 3.89
CA GLU A 571 -9.03 8.62 2.54
C GLU A 571 -9.62 10.04 2.52
N ALA A 572 -10.19 10.51 3.64
CA ALA A 572 -10.68 11.88 3.79
C ALA A 572 -10.69 12.32 5.27
N ILE A 573 -10.84 13.61 5.52
CA ILE A 573 -10.91 14.20 6.87
C ILE A 573 -11.91 15.36 6.92
N LYS A 574 -12.56 15.56 8.08
CA LYS A 574 -13.32 16.77 8.45
C LYS A 574 -12.78 17.30 9.76
N ILE A 575 -12.67 18.62 9.89
CA ILE A 575 -12.16 19.30 11.07
C ILE A 575 -13.02 20.54 11.34
N GLN A 576 -13.49 20.72 12.57
CA GLN A 576 -14.23 21.90 12.97
C GLN A 576 -13.84 22.37 14.38
N LEU A 577 -13.94 23.69 14.61
CA LEU A 577 -13.68 24.28 15.90
C LEU A 577 -14.89 24.11 16.83
N THR A 578 -14.60 24.00 18.12
CA THR A 578 -15.58 23.87 19.21
C THR A 578 -15.24 24.86 20.32
N GLY A 579 -16.06 24.91 21.37
CA GLY A 579 -15.89 25.83 22.48
C GLY A 579 -16.57 27.19 22.28
N ALA A 580 -16.56 28.01 23.33
CA ALA A 580 -17.28 29.29 23.38
C ALA A 580 -16.74 30.31 22.37
N ASP A 581 -15.46 30.20 22.01
CA ASP A 581 -14.80 31.11 21.07
C ASP A 581 -14.79 30.60 19.62
N LYS A 582 -15.46 29.48 19.30
CA LYS A 582 -15.44 28.88 17.95
C LYS A 582 -15.83 29.86 16.83
N ASP A 583 -16.71 30.80 17.12
CA ASP A 583 -17.24 31.75 16.12
C ASP A 583 -16.31 32.95 15.90
N LYS A 584 -15.23 33.08 16.69
CA LYS A 584 -14.17 34.09 16.51
C LYS A 584 -13.06 33.65 15.57
N TYR A 585 -13.07 32.38 15.15
CA TYR A 585 -12.01 31.80 14.32
C TYR A 585 -12.59 30.93 13.20
N ASP A 586 -11.75 30.64 12.22
CA ASP A 586 -11.99 29.67 11.16
C ASP A 586 -10.83 28.67 11.11
N VAL A 587 -11.13 27.37 10.94
CA VAL A 587 -10.11 26.34 10.67
C VAL A 587 -10.06 26.02 9.18
N TYR A 588 -8.88 26.13 8.61
CA TYR A 588 -8.57 25.76 7.23
C TYR A 588 -7.65 24.54 7.20
N TYR A 589 -7.98 23.57 6.34
CA TYR A 589 -7.16 22.38 6.17
C TYR A 589 -7.23 21.85 4.75
N ARG A 590 -6.14 21.22 4.31
CA ARG A 590 -6.06 20.53 3.02
C ARG A 590 -5.20 19.30 3.15
N VAL A 591 -5.40 18.34 2.25
CA VAL A 591 -4.70 17.06 2.25
C VAL A 591 -4.02 16.81 0.92
N HIS A 592 -2.91 16.08 0.95
CA HIS A 592 -2.30 15.46 -0.21
C HIS A 592 -2.90 14.07 -0.39
N ALA A 593 -3.62 13.84 -1.48
CA ALA A 593 -4.21 12.55 -1.81
C ALA A 593 -3.38 11.87 -2.90
N GLN A 594 -3.14 10.57 -2.74
CA GLN A 594 -2.40 9.74 -3.70
C GLN A 594 -2.94 9.95 -5.12
N SER A 595 -2.03 10.22 -6.07
CA SER A 595 -2.32 10.47 -7.50
C SER A 595 -3.09 11.76 -7.81
N TYR A 596 -3.62 12.47 -6.81
CA TYR A 596 -4.37 13.72 -7.00
C TYR A 596 -3.54 14.96 -6.61
N GLY A 597 -2.49 14.75 -5.81
CA GLY A 597 -1.67 15.83 -5.29
C GLY A 597 -2.35 16.55 -4.12
N TRP A 598 -1.94 17.79 -3.89
CA TRP A 598 -2.58 18.68 -2.92
C TRP A 598 -3.95 19.13 -3.42
N LEU A 599 -4.98 18.83 -2.63
CA LEU A 599 -6.34 19.33 -2.86
C LEU A 599 -6.50 20.76 -2.34
N GLY A 600 -7.60 21.41 -2.74
CA GLY A 600 -7.95 22.75 -2.26
C GLY A 600 -8.22 22.81 -0.75
N TRP A 601 -8.20 24.02 -0.19
CA TRP A 601 -8.50 24.24 1.23
C TRP A 601 -9.98 23.99 1.56
N ALA A 602 -10.23 23.08 2.50
CA ALA A 602 -11.49 22.94 3.20
C ALA A 602 -11.56 23.88 4.41
N LYS A 603 -12.77 24.22 4.84
CA LYS A 603 -13.05 25.14 5.93
C LYS A 603 -14.16 24.57 6.84
N ASN A 604 -13.99 24.70 8.16
CA ASN A 604 -15.04 24.49 9.18
C ASN A 604 -15.99 23.30 8.94
N GLY A 605 -15.47 22.08 8.97
CA GLY A 605 -16.26 20.85 8.87
C GLY A 605 -16.52 20.38 7.44
N ALA A 606 -16.21 21.18 6.42
CA ALA A 606 -16.24 20.73 5.02
C ALA A 606 -15.24 19.58 4.79
N PRO A 607 -15.59 18.50 4.07
CA PRO A 607 -14.66 17.40 3.87
C PRO A 607 -13.42 17.83 3.07
N SER A 608 -12.29 17.18 3.34
CA SER A 608 -11.07 17.26 2.54
C SER A 608 -10.55 15.85 2.22
N GLY A 609 -10.27 15.53 0.96
CA GLY A 609 -9.80 14.20 0.53
C GLY A 609 -10.61 13.54 -0.58
N THR A 610 -10.53 12.21 -0.65
CA THR A 610 -10.99 11.37 -1.77
C THR A 610 -11.76 10.14 -1.28
N ALA A 611 -13.07 10.25 -1.05
CA ALA A 611 -13.87 9.11 -0.57
C ALA A 611 -14.35 8.22 -1.73
N GLY A 612 -14.32 6.90 -1.54
CA GLY A 612 -14.87 5.93 -2.51
C GLY A 612 -14.01 5.73 -3.76
N TYR A 613 -12.86 6.40 -3.86
CA TYR A 613 -11.87 6.23 -4.94
C TYR A 613 -10.63 5.43 -4.52
N ALA A 614 -10.62 4.92 -3.28
CA ALA A 614 -9.50 4.16 -2.71
C ALA A 614 -8.16 4.92 -2.66
N LYS A 615 -8.17 6.25 -2.78
CA LYS A 615 -6.95 7.08 -2.73
C LYS A 615 -6.64 7.44 -1.29
N ARG A 616 -5.45 7.05 -0.83
CA ARG A 616 -4.95 7.36 0.51
C ARG A 616 -4.60 8.84 0.65
N LEU A 617 -4.76 9.36 1.86
CA LEU A 617 -4.09 10.58 2.28
C LEU A 617 -2.62 10.27 2.58
N GLU A 618 -1.74 11.16 2.16
CA GLU A 618 -0.30 11.04 2.38
C GLU A 618 0.24 12.23 3.21
N GLY A 619 -0.40 13.38 3.15
CA GLY A 619 -0.02 14.57 3.94
C GLY A 619 -1.19 15.49 4.26
N ILE A 620 -1.02 16.36 5.24
CA ILE A 620 -2.04 17.31 5.70
C ILE A 620 -1.42 18.64 6.17
N GLN A 621 -2.12 19.75 5.91
CA GLN A 621 -1.87 21.05 6.51
C GLN A 621 -3.12 21.53 7.24
N ILE A 622 -2.97 22.09 8.44
CA ILE A 622 -4.07 22.61 9.26
C ILE A 622 -3.63 23.95 9.86
N VAL A 623 -4.48 24.97 9.72
CA VAL A 623 -4.26 26.30 10.30
C VAL A 623 -5.58 26.86 10.84
N VAL A 624 -5.51 27.57 11.96
CA VAL A 624 -6.61 28.34 12.53
C VAL A 624 -6.31 29.82 12.34
N LEU A 625 -7.27 30.55 11.78
CA LEU A 625 -7.17 31.98 11.50
C LEU A 625 -8.34 32.72 12.16
N LYS A 626 -8.23 34.04 12.32
CA LYS A 626 -9.36 34.88 12.77
C LYS A 626 -10.54 34.74 11.82
N LYS A 627 -11.76 34.86 12.36
CA LYS A 627 -12.99 34.74 11.59
C LYS A 627 -12.96 35.66 10.36
N GLY A 628 -13.26 35.11 9.19
CA GLY A 628 -13.34 35.88 7.95
C GLY A 628 -12.00 36.10 7.23
N ALA A 629 -10.87 35.68 7.80
CA ALA A 629 -9.60 35.68 7.08
C ALA A 629 -9.65 34.76 5.85
N SER A 630 -8.98 35.18 4.76
CA SER A 630 -8.88 34.37 3.54
C SER A 630 -8.12 33.07 3.78
N ALA A 631 -8.47 32.02 3.03
CA ALA A 631 -7.70 30.78 3.03
C ALA A 631 -6.25 31.05 2.62
N PRO A 632 -5.27 30.30 3.15
CA PRO A 632 -3.89 30.43 2.70
C PRO A 632 -3.75 30.19 1.18
N GLY A 633 -2.74 30.82 0.57
CA GLY A 633 -2.43 30.65 -0.85
C GLY A 633 -2.03 29.22 -1.23
N LEU A 634 -1.89 28.95 -2.54
CA LEU A 634 -1.46 27.63 -3.03
C LEU A 634 -0.05 27.27 -2.55
N ASN A 635 0.85 28.25 -2.52
CA ASN A 635 2.17 28.17 -1.91
C ASN A 635 2.08 28.58 -0.44
N TYR A 636 2.15 27.61 0.48
CA TYR A 636 2.02 27.89 1.90
C TYR A 636 2.84 26.93 2.76
N ALA A 637 3.63 27.50 3.67
CA ALA A 637 4.45 26.77 4.64
C ALA A 637 5.33 25.65 4.03
N GLY A 638 6.00 25.95 2.90
CA GLY A 638 6.90 25.02 2.22
C GLY A 638 6.20 23.97 1.34
N VAL A 639 4.88 24.05 1.18
CA VAL A 639 4.09 23.21 0.28
C VAL A 639 3.61 24.04 -0.91
N ASN A 640 3.99 23.61 -2.11
CA ASN A 640 3.45 24.14 -3.37
C ASN A 640 2.32 23.23 -3.88
N ALA A 641 1.08 23.71 -3.79
CA ALA A 641 -0.09 22.98 -4.28
C ALA A 641 -0.40 23.22 -5.77
N ALA A 642 0.37 24.06 -6.47
CA ALA A 642 0.11 24.44 -7.87
C ALA A 642 0.41 23.31 -8.88
N SER A 643 1.13 22.26 -8.46
CA SER A 643 1.43 21.08 -9.29
C SER A 643 0.36 19.98 -9.21
N GLY A 644 -0.67 20.14 -8.37
CA GLY A 644 -1.73 19.14 -8.19
C GLY A 644 -2.84 19.25 -9.23
N VAL A 645 -3.32 18.10 -9.74
CA VAL A 645 -4.36 18.00 -10.80
C VAL A 645 -5.72 18.59 -10.35
N HIS A 646 -5.95 18.74 -9.03
CA HIS A 646 -7.25 19.15 -8.46
C HIS A 646 -7.18 20.26 -7.39
N GLN A 647 -6.37 21.29 -7.63
CA GLN A 647 -6.15 22.42 -6.71
C GLN A 647 -7.39 23.28 -6.35
N ALA A 648 -8.47 23.22 -7.14
CA ALA A 648 -9.69 24.00 -6.90
C ALA A 648 -10.75 23.26 -6.06
N LYS A 649 -10.61 21.95 -5.85
CA LYS A 649 -11.58 21.12 -5.11
C LYS A 649 -10.93 20.57 -3.85
N SER A 650 -11.52 20.81 -2.69
CA SER A 650 -11.04 20.25 -1.43
C SER A 650 -11.43 18.79 -1.24
N TYR A 651 -12.49 18.32 -1.89
CA TYR A 651 -13.04 16.96 -1.75
C TYR A 651 -13.56 16.39 -3.07
N ILE A 652 -13.31 15.10 -3.29
CA ILE A 652 -13.69 14.36 -4.50
C ILE A 652 -14.29 13.02 -4.07
N ALA A 653 -15.51 12.68 -4.51
CA ALA A 653 -16.18 11.44 -4.12
C ALA A 653 -16.97 10.79 -5.28
N LYS A 654 -16.97 9.46 -5.35
CA LYS A 654 -17.74 8.67 -6.33
C LYS A 654 -19.24 8.84 -6.07
N ALA A 655 -20.08 8.82 -7.11
CA ALA A 655 -21.54 8.83 -6.93
C ALA A 655 -21.97 7.67 -6.00
N GLY A 656 -22.74 7.96 -4.96
CA GLY A 656 -23.08 7.01 -3.88
C GLY A 656 -22.12 6.97 -2.69
N SER A 657 -20.95 7.65 -2.76
CA SER A 657 -19.99 7.82 -1.65
C SER A 657 -19.98 9.26 -1.08
N SER A 658 -21.04 10.02 -1.35
CA SER A 658 -21.19 11.40 -0.89
C SER A 658 -21.53 11.46 0.61
N PRO A 659 -21.03 12.46 1.37
CA PRO A 659 -21.41 12.69 2.75
C PRO A 659 -22.77 13.40 2.79
N VAL A 660 -23.87 12.70 2.53
CA VAL A 660 -25.22 13.25 2.71
C VAL A 660 -26.10 12.29 3.52
N VAL A 661 -26.81 12.90 4.46
CA VAL A 661 -27.78 12.32 5.39
C VAL A 661 -29.01 11.77 4.65
N GLY A 662 -29.38 10.50 4.95
CA GLY A 662 -30.68 9.87 4.68
C GLY A 662 -30.82 9.18 3.32
N ASN A 663 -30.91 7.84 3.22
CA ASN A 663 -32.08 7.06 3.68
C ASN A 663 -31.74 5.67 4.27
N GLN A 664 -30.82 5.61 5.24
CA GLN A 664 -30.88 4.80 6.48
C GLN A 664 -29.53 4.93 7.20
N ALA A 665 -29.58 5.30 8.47
CA ALA A 665 -28.46 5.87 9.22
C ALA A 665 -27.47 4.80 9.73
N THR A 666 -26.19 4.91 9.37
CA THR A 666 -25.16 4.69 10.40
C THR A 666 -25.24 5.88 11.34
N SER A 667 -25.25 5.63 12.65
CA SER A 667 -25.46 6.67 13.66
C SER A 667 -24.31 7.69 13.65
N ASN A 668 -24.40 8.68 12.75
CA ASN A 668 -23.78 9.99 12.88
C ASN A 668 -24.59 10.84 13.87
N THR A 669 -25.06 10.24 14.97
CA THR A 669 -25.24 11.05 16.16
C THR A 669 -23.89 11.68 16.39
N ASN A 670 -23.83 13.01 16.25
CA ASN A 670 -22.84 13.80 16.96
C ASN A 670 -22.64 13.08 18.32
N PRO A 671 -21.42 12.86 18.80
CA PRO A 671 -21.26 13.04 20.21
C PRO A 671 -21.63 14.51 20.49
N SER A 672 -22.94 14.80 20.57
CA SER A 672 -23.44 15.54 21.69
C SER A 672 -23.10 14.62 22.83
N VAL A 673 -21.89 14.80 23.38
CA VAL A 673 -21.65 14.31 24.71
C VAL A 673 -22.70 15.06 25.51
N ALA A 674 -23.73 14.36 25.94
CA ALA A 674 -24.59 14.87 26.99
C ALA A 674 -23.65 15.17 28.17
N GLY A 675 -23.29 16.45 28.33
CA GLY A 675 -22.23 16.90 29.21
C GLY A 675 -20.84 17.06 28.56
N GLU A 676 -20.68 17.77 27.43
CA GLU A 676 -19.37 18.27 26.94
C GLU A 676 -18.56 19.07 28.00
N ARG A 677 -19.18 19.45 29.13
CA ARG A 677 -18.53 20.06 30.30
C ARG A 677 -18.15 19.07 31.41
N ASN A 678 -18.56 17.80 31.29
CA ASN A 678 -18.46 16.79 32.35
C ASN A 678 -17.53 15.65 31.91
N VAL A 679 -16.89 15.00 32.88
CA VAL A 679 -16.00 13.86 32.63
C VAL A 679 -16.74 12.69 32.01
N ASN A 680 -16.09 12.01 31.06
CA ASN A 680 -16.63 10.84 30.37
C ASN A 680 -15.64 9.68 30.39
N ILE A 681 -16.19 8.48 30.22
CA ILE A 681 -15.43 7.28 29.92
C ILE A 681 -15.69 6.84 28.49
N ALA A 682 -14.61 6.63 27.73
CA ALA A 682 -14.63 6.17 26.34
C ALA A 682 -13.91 4.82 26.23
N TYR A 683 -14.48 3.88 25.49
CA TYR A 683 -13.89 2.55 25.30
C TYR A 683 -14.26 1.91 23.96
N ARG A 684 -13.39 1.02 23.47
CA ARG A 684 -13.64 0.18 22.29
C ARG A 684 -13.01 -1.19 22.44
N THR A 685 -13.53 -2.18 21.72
CA THR A 685 -13.04 -3.57 21.77
C THR A 685 -12.65 -4.11 20.38
N HIS A 686 -11.60 -4.93 20.31
CA HIS A 686 -11.27 -5.75 19.14
C HIS A 686 -12.10 -7.04 19.17
N VAL A 687 -12.85 -7.32 18.11
CA VAL A 687 -13.76 -8.46 18.00
C VAL A 687 -13.27 -9.40 16.90
N GLN A 688 -13.23 -10.70 17.17
CA GLN A 688 -12.88 -11.72 16.18
C GLN A 688 -13.66 -11.53 14.87
N THR A 689 -12.97 -11.62 13.74
CA THR A 689 -13.49 -11.41 12.37
C THR A 689 -13.89 -9.96 12.06
N TYR A 690 -14.14 -9.10 13.05
CA TYR A 690 -14.58 -7.71 12.82
C TYR A 690 -13.51 -6.65 13.09
N GLY A 691 -12.44 -6.98 13.80
CA GLY A 691 -11.40 -6.03 14.17
C GLY A 691 -11.85 -5.07 15.28
N TRP A 692 -11.19 -3.91 15.38
CA TRP A 692 -11.54 -2.87 16.36
C TRP A 692 -12.90 -2.23 16.05
N GLN A 693 -13.79 -2.24 17.05
CA GLN A 693 -15.08 -1.54 16.97
C GLN A 693 -14.90 -0.03 17.24
N GLY A 694 -15.87 0.79 16.82
CA GLY A 694 -15.87 2.22 17.12
C GLY A 694 -15.96 2.52 18.63
N TRP A 695 -15.42 3.67 19.05
CA TRP A 695 -15.48 4.15 20.45
C TRP A 695 -16.93 4.28 20.94
N LYS A 696 -17.16 3.83 22.17
CA LYS A 696 -18.42 3.85 22.92
C LYS A 696 -18.23 4.66 24.19
N TYR A 697 -19.30 5.31 24.63
CA TYR A 697 -19.24 6.24 25.76
C TYR A 697 -20.27 5.87 26.83
N ASN A 698 -19.90 6.07 28.09
CA ASN A 698 -20.80 6.09 29.26
C ASN A 698 -21.93 5.03 29.23
N GLY A 699 -21.54 3.76 29.10
CA GLY A 699 -22.42 2.60 29.24
C GLY A 699 -23.06 2.11 27.95
N GLN A 700 -22.72 2.66 26.80
CA GLN A 700 -23.02 2.05 25.50
C GLN A 700 -22.32 0.69 25.34
N MET A 701 -22.95 -0.28 24.67
CA MET A 701 -22.31 -1.57 24.44
C MET A 701 -21.15 -1.46 23.43
N SER A 702 -19.98 -2.01 23.77
CA SER A 702 -18.88 -2.29 22.84
C SER A 702 -18.69 -3.81 22.70
N GLY A 703 -18.50 -4.31 21.48
CA GLY A 703 -18.48 -5.74 21.18
C GLY A 703 -19.80 -6.27 20.63
N THR A 704 -20.02 -7.58 20.75
CA THR A 704 -21.24 -8.30 20.34
C THR A 704 -21.94 -8.94 21.53
N SER A 705 -23.16 -9.42 21.31
CA SER A 705 -23.92 -10.17 22.32
C SER A 705 -24.64 -11.33 21.63
N GLY A 706 -24.25 -12.57 21.93
CA GLY A 706 -24.92 -13.78 21.40
C GLY A 706 -24.55 -14.14 19.96
N GLN A 707 -23.58 -13.45 19.35
CA GLN A 707 -23.15 -13.69 17.96
C GLN A 707 -21.97 -14.67 17.85
N ALA A 708 -21.56 -15.27 18.97
CA ALA A 708 -20.42 -16.17 19.05
C ALA A 708 -19.06 -15.57 18.61
N LYS A 709 -18.91 -14.24 18.67
CA LYS A 709 -17.66 -13.54 18.36
C LYS A 709 -16.96 -13.10 19.65
N ARG A 710 -15.72 -13.55 19.85
CA ARG A 710 -14.91 -13.20 21.03
C ARG A 710 -14.36 -11.78 20.96
N LEU A 711 -14.22 -11.14 22.13
CA LEU A 711 -13.32 -10.02 22.32
C LEU A 711 -11.87 -10.54 22.38
N GLU A 712 -10.95 -9.82 21.75
CA GLU A 712 -9.52 -10.13 21.75
C GLU A 712 -8.69 -9.02 22.41
N GLY A 713 -9.16 -7.76 22.39
CA GLY A 713 -8.51 -6.61 23.02
C GLY A 713 -9.46 -5.47 23.36
N ILE A 714 -9.01 -4.53 24.19
CA ILE A 714 -9.77 -3.36 24.65
C ILE A 714 -8.88 -2.12 24.85
N ASN A 715 -9.40 -0.94 24.50
CA ASN A 715 -8.87 0.36 24.93
C ASN A 715 -9.93 1.09 25.77
N ILE A 716 -9.52 1.78 26.84
CA ILE A 716 -10.38 2.56 27.74
C ILE A 716 -9.65 3.85 28.10
N LYS A 717 -10.32 4.99 28.05
CA LYS A 717 -9.76 6.28 28.46
C LYS A 717 -10.81 7.17 29.11
N LEU A 718 -10.36 8.09 29.95
CA LEU A 718 -11.19 9.21 30.41
C LEU A 718 -11.04 10.40 29.46
N THR A 719 -12.15 11.09 29.19
CA THR A 719 -12.15 12.36 28.44
C THR A 719 -12.81 13.44 29.28
N ASN A 720 -12.45 14.71 29.06
CA ASN A 720 -12.98 15.87 29.79
C ASN A 720 -12.83 15.77 31.32
N LYS A 721 -11.74 15.18 31.82
CA LYS A 721 -11.51 15.02 33.26
C LYS A 721 -11.27 16.38 33.95
N PRO A 722 -12.09 16.77 34.94
CA PRO A 722 -11.87 18.00 35.72
C PRO A 722 -10.82 17.80 36.82
N TYR A 723 -10.42 16.56 37.08
CA TYR A 723 -9.50 16.17 38.15
C TYR A 723 -8.29 15.40 37.58
N SER A 724 -7.16 15.48 38.28
CA SER A 724 -5.96 14.72 37.93
C SER A 724 -6.17 13.21 38.16
N GLY A 725 -5.32 12.38 37.57
CA GLY A 725 -5.49 10.92 37.57
C GLY A 725 -6.05 10.36 36.26
N SER A 726 -6.18 9.04 36.19
CA SER A 726 -6.39 8.28 34.94
C SER A 726 -7.33 7.10 35.15
N ILE A 727 -7.68 6.40 34.07
CA ILE A 727 -8.20 5.04 34.15
C ILE A 727 -7.08 4.02 33.93
N VAL A 728 -7.13 2.93 34.71
CA VAL A 728 -6.24 1.77 34.60
C VAL A 728 -7.04 0.50 34.42
N TYR A 729 -6.56 -0.42 33.61
CA TYR A 729 -7.26 -1.67 33.35
C TYR A 729 -6.32 -2.79 32.90
N THR A 730 -6.72 -4.01 33.22
CA THR A 730 -6.04 -5.23 32.79
C THR A 730 -7.08 -6.27 32.37
N THR A 731 -6.69 -7.16 31.46
CA THR A 731 -7.52 -8.24 30.97
C THR A 731 -6.86 -9.59 31.22
N HIS A 732 -7.70 -10.60 31.46
CA HIS A 732 -7.28 -12.00 31.50
C HIS A 732 -7.41 -12.58 30.09
N VAL A 733 -6.28 -12.87 29.46
CA VAL A 733 -6.21 -13.41 28.10
C VAL A 733 -6.04 -14.91 28.15
N GLN A 734 -6.71 -15.63 27.24
CA GLN A 734 -6.48 -17.06 27.06
C GLN A 734 -4.98 -17.37 26.99
N THR A 735 -4.56 -18.45 27.67
CA THR A 735 -3.16 -18.92 27.75
C THR A 735 -2.16 -17.99 28.46
N TYR A 736 -2.38 -16.67 28.53
CA TYR A 736 -1.45 -15.74 29.19
C TYR A 736 -1.86 -15.37 30.61
N GLY A 737 -3.14 -15.53 30.96
CA GLY A 737 -3.65 -15.07 32.24
C GLY A 737 -3.82 -13.54 32.26
N TRP A 738 -3.75 -12.94 33.45
CA TRP A 738 -3.81 -11.48 33.60
C TRP A 738 -2.57 -10.81 33.00
N GLN A 739 -2.79 -9.80 32.16
CA GLN A 739 -1.69 -8.99 31.62
C GLN A 739 -1.20 -7.97 32.66
N GLY A 740 -0.05 -8.27 33.26
CA GLY A 740 0.46 -7.54 34.43
C GLY A 740 0.01 -8.21 35.73
N ASN A 741 0.46 -7.66 36.86
CA ASN A 741 0.07 -8.18 38.16
C ASN A 741 -1.35 -7.70 38.52
N GLU A 742 -2.31 -8.62 38.59
CA GLU A 742 -3.72 -8.30 38.87
C GLU A 742 -3.96 -7.64 40.24
N ASN A 743 -2.99 -7.71 41.15
CA ASN A 743 -3.07 -7.08 42.47
C ASN A 743 -2.26 -5.77 42.55
N ASN A 744 -1.57 -5.38 41.48
CA ASN A 744 -0.79 -4.14 41.40
C ASN A 744 -1.20 -3.30 40.20
N GLN A 745 -2.04 -2.30 40.45
CA GLN A 745 -2.61 -1.42 39.43
C GLN A 745 -1.56 -0.61 38.65
N ASN A 746 -0.36 -0.41 39.20
CA ASN A 746 0.73 0.29 38.49
C ASN A 746 1.28 -0.52 37.31
N THR A 747 0.94 -1.81 37.22
CA THR A 747 1.32 -2.68 36.10
C THR A 747 0.23 -2.80 35.03
N TRP A 748 -0.92 -2.18 35.26
CA TRP A 748 -2.07 -2.23 34.35
C TRP A 748 -1.88 -1.24 33.21
N ARG A 749 -2.70 -1.37 32.17
CA ARG A 749 -2.71 -0.44 31.04
C ARG A 749 -3.44 0.83 31.42
N HIS A 750 -2.91 1.97 30.99
CA HIS A 750 -3.46 3.30 31.30
C HIS A 750 -4.15 3.90 30.06
N ASP A 751 -5.08 4.83 30.29
CA ASP A 751 -5.73 5.73 29.31
C ASP A 751 -5.35 5.47 27.84
N GLY A 752 -6.15 4.65 27.15
CA GLY A 752 -6.05 4.42 25.71
C GLY A 752 -5.08 3.30 25.30
N GLN A 753 -4.21 2.80 26.17
CA GLN A 753 -3.30 1.70 25.85
C GLN A 753 -4.04 0.37 25.62
N MET A 754 -3.56 -0.50 24.72
CA MET A 754 -4.23 -1.78 24.49
C MET A 754 -4.01 -2.75 25.67
N SER A 755 -5.09 -3.35 26.17
CA SER A 755 -5.05 -4.58 26.96
C SER A 755 -5.75 -5.70 26.18
N GLY A 756 -5.12 -6.87 26.09
CA GLY A 756 -5.49 -8.01 25.28
C GLY A 756 -4.46 -8.30 24.19
N THR A 757 -4.92 -8.91 23.09
CA THR A 757 -4.15 -9.22 21.88
C THR A 757 -4.88 -8.72 20.64
N SER A 758 -4.13 -8.47 19.57
CA SER A 758 -4.67 -8.20 18.24
C SER A 758 -3.92 -9.09 17.25
N GLY A 759 -4.63 -9.84 16.40
CA GLY A 759 -4.01 -10.72 15.39
C GLY A 759 -3.50 -12.08 15.90
N GLU A 760 -3.43 -12.31 17.21
CA GLU A 760 -2.95 -13.60 17.79
C GLU A 760 -4.07 -14.64 18.02
N ALA A 761 -5.31 -14.33 17.63
CA ALA A 761 -6.48 -15.19 17.79
C ALA A 761 -6.79 -15.64 19.25
N LYS A 762 -6.37 -14.88 20.27
CA LYS A 762 -6.62 -15.18 21.69
C LYS A 762 -7.84 -14.42 22.23
N ARG A 763 -8.72 -15.10 22.96
CA ARG A 763 -9.91 -14.49 23.60
C ARG A 763 -9.56 -13.78 24.91
N LEU A 764 -10.31 -12.72 25.21
CA LEU A 764 -10.45 -12.20 26.58
C LEU A 764 -11.43 -13.06 27.37
N GLU A 765 -11.12 -13.30 28.65
CA GLU A 765 -11.96 -14.08 29.58
C GLU A 765 -12.45 -13.25 30.76
N ALA A 766 -11.70 -12.23 31.19
CA ALA A 766 -12.10 -11.31 32.26
C ALA A 766 -11.40 -9.95 32.14
N ILE A 767 -11.90 -8.95 32.87
CA ILE A 767 -11.35 -7.59 32.92
C ILE A 767 -11.44 -7.00 34.34
N ARG A 768 -10.47 -6.15 34.69
CA ARG A 768 -10.51 -5.25 35.85
C ARG A 768 -10.26 -3.83 35.39
N ILE A 769 -10.97 -2.86 35.97
CA ILE A 769 -10.89 -1.45 35.61
C ILE A 769 -10.95 -0.62 36.89
N ASN A 770 -9.99 0.27 37.11
CA ASN A 770 -10.00 1.19 38.24
C ASN A 770 -9.63 2.62 37.83
N LEU A 771 -9.94 3.58 38.69
CA LEU A 771 -9.51 4.97 38.56
C LEU A 771 -8.29 5.23 39.45
N THR A 772 -7.44 6.17 39.06
CA THR A 772 -6.29 6.64 39.83
C THR A 772 -6.37 8.15 40.09
N GLY A 773 -5.53 8.66 40.99
CA GLY A 773 -5.46 10.09 41.32
C GLY A 773 -6.77 10.67 41.86
N GLU A 774 -6.95 11.98 41.70
CA GLU A 774 -8.14 12.73 42.13
C GLU A 774 -9.43 12.22 41.45
N MET A 775 -9.33 11.67 40.23
CA MET A 775 -10.45 11.00 39.57
C MET A 775 -11.05 9.87 40.42
N ALA A 776 -10.22 9.10 41.13
CA ALA A 776 -10.67 8.02 42.02
C ALA A 776 -11.32 8.53 43.32
N ALA A 777 -11.02 9.78 43.72
CA ALA A 777 -11.62 10.45 44.86
C ALA A 777 -13.02 11.00 44.50
N HIS A 778 -13.22 11.44 43.26
CA HIS A 778 -14.46 12.09 42.82
C HIS A 778 -15.43 11.18 42.06
N TYR A 779 -14.98 10.05 41.54
CA TYR A 779 -15.80 9.14 40.75
C TYR A 779 -15.59 7.67 41.12
N ASP A 780 -16.58 6.85 40.79
CA ASP A 780 -16.49 5.40 40.73
C ASP A 780 -16.73 4.93 39.29
N VAL A 781 -16.04 3.86 38.87
CA VAL A 781 -16.24 3.20 37.59
C VAL A 781 -16.99 1.87 37.79
N TYR A 782 -18.10 1.71 37.08
CA TYR A 782 -18.87 0.47 37.01
C TYR A 782 -18.74 -0.15 35.62
N TYR A 783 -18.59 -1.48 35.56
CA TYR A 783 -18.51 -2.19 34.29
C TYR A 783 -19.12 -3.58 34.38
N ARG A 784 -19.62 -4.08 33.26
CA ARG A 784 -20.12 -5.45 33.13
C ARG A 784 -19.84 -6.01 31.74
N VAL A 785 -19.80 -7.32 31.64
CA VAL A 785 -19.43 -8.03 30.40
C VAL A 785 -20.48 -9.07 30.02
N HIS A 786 -20.61 -9.34 28.73
CA HIS A 786 -21.31 -10.50 28.20
C HIS A 786 -20.32 -11.67 28.08
N ALA A 787 -20.51 -12.72 28.88
CA ALA A 787 -19.67 -13.90 28.87
C ALA A 787 -20.39 -15.07 28.17
N GLN A 788 -19.67 -15.80 27.33
CA GLN A 788 -20.17 -17.00 26.68
C GLN A 788 -20.79 -17.96 27.71
N THR A 789 -21.96 -18.51 27.39
CA THR A 789 -22.77 -19.40 28.27
C THR A 789 -23.55 -18.65 29.38
N TYR A 790 -22.99 -17.58 29.93
CA TYR A 790 -23.56 -16.91 31.10
C TYR A 790 -24.38 -15.66 30.78
N GLY A 791 -24.24 -15.10 29.58
CA GLY A 791 -24.89 -13.88 29.17
C GLY A 791 -24.27 -12.64 29.82
N TRP A 792 -25.06 -11.57 29.95
CA TRP A 792 -24.66 -10.35 30.65
C TRP A 792 -24.56 -10.58 32.15
N LEU A 793 -23.35 -10.45 32.69
CA LEU A 793 -23.05 -10.52 34.13
C LEU A 793 -23.49 -9.22 34.85
N ASN A 794 -23.43 -9.22 36.17
CA ASN A 794 -23.75 -8.03 36.98
C ASN A 794 -22.61 -6.99 36.91
N TRP A 795 -22.87 -5.78 37.41
CA TRP A 795 -21.89 -4.70 37.47
C TRP A 795 -20.79 -4.98 38.51
N ALA A 796 -19.54 -4.97 38.07
CA ALA A 796 -18.35 -4.84 38.90
C ALA A 796 -18.04 -3.35 39.14
N LYS A 797 -17.37 -3.05 40.25
CA LYS A 797 -16.99 -1.70 40.65
C LYS A 797 -15.48 -1.61 40.92
N ASN A 798 -14.82 -0.54 40.48
CA ASN A 798 -13.47 -0.12 40.94
C ASN A 798 -12.46 -1.27 41.21
N GLY A 799 -11.92 -1.87 40.17
CA GLY A 799 -10.86 -2.89 40.26
C GLY A 799 -11.35 -4.30 40.58
N GLU A 800 -12.64 -4.48 40.91
CA GLU A 800 -13.28 -5.80 41.00
C GLU A 800 -13.19 -6.56 39.66
N ALA A 801 -13.04 -7.87 39.67
CA ALA A 801 -13.05 -8.61 38.42
C ALA A 801 -14.45 -8.61 37.79
N ALA A 802 -14.52 -8.61 36.45
CA ALA A 802 -15.72 -8.91 35.68
C ALA A 802 -15.40 -9.98 34.63
N GLY A 803 -16.22 -11.02 34.51
CA GLY A 803 -16.03 -12.10 33.52
C GLY A 803 -15.84 -13.49 34.14
N THR A 804 -15.07 -14.35 33.46
CA THR A 804 -15.04 -15.80 33.66
C THR A 804 -13.62 -16.38 33.65
N ALA A 805 -12.67 -15.72 34.32
CA ALA A 805 -11.26 -16.13 34.25
C ALA A 805 -11.08 -17.59 34.72
N GLY A 806 -10.33 -18.37 33.93
CA GLY A 806 -10.03 -19.78 34.25
C GLY A 806 -11.15 -20.77 33.92
N LEU A 807 -12.30 -20.32 33.40
CA LEU A 807 -13.41 -21.18 32.95
C LEU A 807 -13.40 -21.43 31.43
N ALA A 808 -12.41 -20.92 30.71
CA ALA A 808 -12.29 -21.02 29.26
C ALA A 808 -13.49 -20.45 28.48
N LYS A 809 -14.24 -19.49 29.05
CA LYS A 809 -15.37 -18.81 28.41
C LYS A 809 -14.94 -17.41 27.93
N ARG A 810 -15.21 -17.12 26.66
CA ARG A 810 -14.89 -15.81 26.04
C ARG A 810 -15.82 -14.70 26.53
N LEU A 811 -15.31 -13.48 26.57
CA LEU A 811 -16.12 -12.28 26.56
C LEU A 811 -16.57 -11.97 25.12
N GLU A 812 -17.78 -11.44 24.95
CA GLU A 812 -18.31 -11.02 23.64
C GLU A 812 -18.59 -9.52 23.59
N GLY A 813 -18.94 -8.89 24.72
CA GLY A 813 -19.24 -7.46 24.80
C GLY A 813 -19.07 -6.88 26.21
N ILE A 814 -19.02 -5.55 26.31
CA ILE A 814 -18.77 -4.80 27.56
C ILE A 814 -19.57 -3.49 27.61
N GLN A 815 -19.97 -3.08 28.82
CA GLN A 815 -20.47 -1.74 29.15
C GLN A 815 -19.65 -1.17 30.31
N ILE A 816 -19.31 0.13 30.23
CA ILE A 816 -18.52 0.83 31.25
C ILE A 816 -19.14 2.21 31.50
N VAL A 817 -19.42 2.54 32.76
CA VAL A 817 -20.09 3.77 33.19
C VAL A 817 -19.25 4.42 34.28
N LEU A 818 -19.08 5.73 34.18
CA LEU A 818 -18.51 6.55 35.24
C LEU A 818 -19.66 7.19 36.03
N VAL A 819 -19.61 7.13 37.36
CA VAL A 819 -20.59 7.79 38.24
C VAL A 819 -19.88 8.59 39.32
N PRO A 820 -20.49 9.65 39.88
CA PRO A 820 -19.92 10.35 41.02
C PRO A 820 -19.55 9.39 42.15
N LYS A 821 -18.54 9.74 42.95
CA LYS A 821 -18.06 8.90 44.05
C LYS A 821 -19.21 8.46 44.95
N ASN A 822 -19.26 7.18 45.28
CA ASN A 822 -20.32 6.54 46.06
C ASN A 822 -21.69 6.53 45.36
N GLY A 823 -21.73 6.81 44.05
CA GLY A 823 -22.92 6.64 43.23
C GLY A 823 -23.39 5.20 43.16
N LYS A 824 -24.71 5.01 43.05
CA LYS A 824 -25.33 3.68 42.91
C LYS A 824 -24.89 3.03 41.60
N ALA A 825 -24.76 1.70 41.63
CA ALA A 825 -24.55 0.92 40.41
C ALA A 825 -25.69 1.18 39.41
N PRO A 826 -25.42 1.16 38.09
CA PRO A 826 -26.48 1.24 37.11
C PRO A 826 -27.50 0.10 37.28
N ALA A 827 -28.74 0.33 36.85
CA ALA A 827 -29.81 -0.66 36.99
C ALA A 827 -29.49 -1.98 36.27
N THR A 828 -30.13 -3.07 36.70
CA THR A 828 -30.02 -4.40 36.08
C THR A 828 -30.34 -4.34 34.58
N ARG A 829 -31.40 -3.61 34.21
CA ARG A 829 -31.67 -3.23 32.81
C ARG A 829 -31.18 -1.80 32.57
N TYR A 830 -30.17 -1.65 31.74
CA TYR A 830 -29.52 -0.36 31.47
C TYR A 830 -29.13 -0.26 29.99
N GLN A 831 -29.51 0.86 29.35
CA GLN A 831 -29.29 1.11 27.91
C GLN A 831 -29.76 -0.05 27.02
N GLY A 832 -30.96 -0.58 27.31
CA GLY A 832 -31.56 -1.69 26.56
C GLY A 832 -31.01 -3.09 26.89
N ILE A 833 -29.97 -3.20 27.73
CA ILE A 833 -29.31 -4.47 28.07
C ILE A 833 -29.64 -4.89 29.50
N THR A 834 -30.07 -6.14 29.68
CA THR A 834 -30.43 -6.71 30.98
C THR A 834 -29.33 -7.67 31.44
N SER A 835 -28.78 -7.44 32.65
CA SER A 835 -27.96 -8.45 33.33
C SER A 835 -28.82 -9.66 33.68
N VAL A 836 -28.39 -10.84 33.25
CA VAL A 836 -29.09 -12.12 33.48
C VAL A 836 -28.47 -12.93 34.63
N ARG A 837 -27.35 -12.46 35.18
CA ARG A 837 -26.70 -13.00 36.38
C ARG A 837 -26.56 -11.93 37.45
N THR A 838 -26.59 -12.35 38.71
CA THR A 838 -26.38 -11.49 39.88
C THR A 838 -24.89 -11.33 40.22
N GLN A 839 -24.02 -12.20 39.71
CA GLN A 839 -22.58 -12.14 39.88
C GLN A 839 -21.92 -11.35 38.73
N ALA A 840 -20.93 -10.51 39.06
CA ALA A 840 -20.11 -9.81 38.06
C ALA A 840 -18.93 -10.66 37.57
N TYR A 841 -18.47 -11.62 38.38
CA TYR A 841 -17.34 -12.49 38.11
C TYR A 841 -17.62 -13.92 38.57
N ILE A 842 -17.28 -14.88 37.71
CA ILE A 842 -17.44 -16.31 37.96
C ILE A 842 -16.07 -16.95 37.79
N LYS A 843 -15.51 -17.50 38.87
CA LYS A 843 -14.20 -18.16 38.86
C LYS A 843 -14.37 -19.68 39.00
N LYS A 844 -13.39 -20.43 38.49
CA LYS A 844 -13.26 -21.88 38.71
C LYS A 844 -13.04 -22.21 40.18
#